data_AF-A0A7S7PP13-F1
#
_entry.id   AF-A0A7S7PP13-F1
#
_cell.length_a   1.000
_cell.length_b   1.000
_cell.length_c   1.000
_cell.angle_alpha   90.00
_cell.angle_beta   90.00
_cell.angle_gamma   90.00
#
_symmetry.space_group_name_H-M   'P 1'
#
loop_
_entity.id
_entity.type
_entity.pdbx_description
1 polymer ?
#
loop_
_entity_poly.entity_id
_entity_poly.type
_entity_poly.pdbx_seq_one_letter_code
_entity_poly.pdbx_strand_id
1 'polypeptide(L)'
;MRAERELVAIVAAHSNDVSRHLLRRAKQEHSGIIARSKWLGYAGPLKAIPLRGRRRFEFCRWTLLVAAAPVDRQRKRVFLELTCFGSYLVLKTIRFAFTMKPHRLQLLGLMRNLFEKSSAVLSRCETYRYELRRVWDDSLPPFVSGMLNPSTADADRDDPTITRNIQRARAMGFGSLIVWNLGAGRATQPQAWKLLADPIGPENDRHIRRILQECRDRKGIAIAGWGIPPPAYAFAPFCIDQDKSWSEPWKPFRGMYLPNSAASLAEYHSGLKPNAYYVARAERDRLTIALQEAQAKLQGFRDALEQIRSVQPETGIYFDLKDFEAETNSLLAECSELLDRQNSHRAKLSELIDTRALWTTQIDIAKAALAELDEVFKSAIGHPADVECPTCGEHYTNDIAERFGIAADTEALIGILHQAKEQKDELQKQIDAAQRELGDVETALSRIRAILSTRKNDVSLEEVMAAEGRNAASRVLRERMTEIEGKVGALGARIAELKLAMRKSLDRKRSAAINDFFFSRLTGFSMSLDVRMESFKSGSIANAHLARGSEGPRGLTAYFYAFLHTAKEFGSSTFCPIVIDAPNQQGQDGQHLPAIISFLVKKRPENAQLILGVEDAVGITADDADIVGVGVQKRQLLDDNQFAFVSEHLRPYLAQLVL
;
A
#
# COMPACT_ATOMS: atom_id res chain seq x y z
N MET A 1 -11.48 -15.49 48.40
CA MET A 1 -11.21 -14.04 48.52
C MET A 1 -9.74 -13.69 48.23
N ARG A 2 -9.24 -13.99 47.02
CA ARG A 2 -7.96 -13.45 46.52
C ARG A 2 -7.96 -13.18 45.00
N ALA A 3 -9.10 -13.36 44.31
CA ALA A 3 -9.25 -13.15 42.86
C ALA A 3 -10.11 -11.92 42.49
N GLU A 4 -10.67 -11.18 43.47
CA GLU A 4 -11.49 -9.98 43.19
C GLU A 4 -10.70 -8.65 43.28
N ARG A 5 -9.42 -8.67 43.67
CA ARG A 5 -8.61 -7.45 43.82
C ARG A 5 -7.74 -7.07 42.62
N GLU A 6 -7.60 -7.94 41.60
CA GLU A 6 -6.78 -7.63 40.42
C GLU A 6 -7.56 -7.04 39.24
N LEU A 7 -8.90 -7.10 39.25
CA LEU A 7 -9.74 -6.56 38.16
C LEU A 7 -10.00 -5.05 38.24
N VAL A 8 -9.61 -4.39 39.35
CA VAL A 8 -9.85 -2.96 39.58
C VAL A 8 -8.71 -2.07 39.05
N ALA A 9 -7.56 -2.63 38.68
CA ALA A 9 -6.38 -1.84 38.30
C ALA A 9 -6.30 -1.46 36.80
N ILE A 10 -7.03 -2.11 35.89
CA ILE A 10 -6.87 -1.89 34.44
C ILE A 10 -7.77 -0.78 33.86
N VAL A 11 -8.82 -0.35 34.58
CA VAL A 11 -9.79 0.64 34.07
C VAL A 11 -9.34 2.10 34.29
N ALA A 12 -8.30 2.34 35.09
CA ALA A 12 -7.91 3.70 35.48
C ALA A 12 -7.12 4.50 34.42
N ALA A 13 -6.62 3.87 33.35
CA ALA A 13 -5.78 4.56 32.35
C ALA A 13 -6.52 5.05 31.10
N HIS A 14 -7.76 4.63 30.86
CA HIS A 14 -8.45 4.84 29.56
C HIS A 14 -9.61 5.85 29.58
N SER A 15 -9.92 6.49 30.71
CA SER A 15 -11.08 7.39 30.83
C SER A 15 -10.92 8.77 30.16
N ASN A 16 -9.69 9.21 29.88
CA ASN A 16 -9.43 10.53 29.31
C ASN A 16 -9.66 10.61 27.79
N ASP A 17 -9.47 9.51 27.04
CA ASP A 17 -9.66 9.51 25.58
C ASP A 17 -11.11 9.25 25.15
N VAL A 18 -11.82 8.36 25.86
CA VAL A 18 -13.23 8.06 25.58
C VAL A 18 -14.13 9.30 25.74
N SER A 19 -13.81 10.14 26.73
CA SER A 19 -14.52 11.39 26.99
C SER A 19 -14.33 12.42 25.86
N ARG A 20 -13.13 12.52 25.27
CA ARG A 20 -12.87 13.41 24.11
C ARG A 20 -13.51 12.89 22.82
N HIS A 21 -13.57 11.57 22.66
CA HIS A 21 -14.17 10.92 21.50
C HIS A 21 -15.71 11.11 21.47
N LEU A 22 -16.39 10.99 22.61
CA LEU A 22 -17.82 11.25 22.74
C LEU A 22 -18.17 12.73 22.53
N LEU A 23 -17.34 13.66 23.02
CA LEU A 23 -17.51 15.11 22.82
C LEU A 23 -17.34 15.56 21.36
N ARG A 24 -16.45 14.91 20.59
CA ARG A 24 -16.30 15.18 19.14
C ARG A 24 -17.49 14.65 18.34
N ARG A 25 -18.02 13.47 18.70
CA ARG A 25 -19.17 12.84 18.05
C ARG A 25 -20.46 13.65 18.24
N ALA A 26 -20.69 14.18 19.44
CA ALA A 26 -21.83 15.06 19.73
C ALA A 26 -21.77 16.42 18.99
N LYS A 27 -20.57 16.93 18.66
CA LYS A 27 -20.39 18.17 17.89
C LYS A 27 -20.58 17.99 16.37
N GLN A 28 -20.34 16.79 15.84
CA GLN A 28 -20.46 16.52 14.39
C GLN A 28 -21.87 16.07 13.96
N GLU A 29 -22.68 15.49 14.86
CA GLU A 29 -24.03 15.01 14.52
C GLU A 29 -25.13 16.12 14.47
N HIS A 30 -24.80 17.38 14.77
CA HIS A 30 -25.79 18.47 14.86
C HIS A 30 -25.58 19.69 13.95
N SER A 31 -24.77 19.59 12.89
CA SER A 31 -24.55 20.67 11.92
C SER A 31 -25.30 20.53 10.57
N GLY A 32 -26.41 19.77 10.53
CA GLY A 32 -27.06 19.41 9.26
C GLY A 32 -28.59 19.52 9.17
N ILE A 33 -29.29 20.16 10.12
CA ILE A 33 -30.74 20.40 9.99
C ILE A 33 -31.05 21.85 10.39
N ILE A 34 -30.84 22.77 9.45
CA ILE A 34 -31.44 24.11 9.45
C ILE A 34 -32.28 24.23 8.19
N ALA A 35 -33.58 23.95 8.30
CA ALA A 35 -34.61 24.48 7.40
C ALA A 35 -35.99 24.44 8.07
N ARG A 36 -36.43 25.62 8.53
CA ARG A 36 -37.81 26.10 8.72
C ARG A 36 -38.80 25.22 9.52
N SER A 37 -38.96 25.57 10.80
CA SER A 37 -40.26 26.02 11.34
C SER A 37 -40.06 26.69 12.70
N LYS A 38 -40.74 27.84 12.88
CA LYS A 38 -40.78 28.67 14.11
C LYS A 38 -41.32 27.85 15.29
N TRP A 39 -40.89 28.17 16.51
CA TRP A 39 -41.60 28.24 17.81
C TRP A 39 -40.53 28.11 18.92
N LEU A 40 -40.01 29.24 19.43
CA LEU A 40 -40.46 30.00 20.62
C LEU A 40 -39.92 29.44 21.94
N GLY A 41 -38.90 30.14 22.47
CA GLY A 41 -38.68 30.45 23.89
C GLY A 41 -38.57 29.30 24.90
N TYR A 42 -37.39 29.10 25.47
CA TYR A 42 -37.10 29.33 26.90
C TYR A 42 -35.68 28.82 27.21
N ALA A 43 -34.74 29.75 27.37
CA ALA A 43 -33.51 29.49 28.11
C ALA A 43 -33.83 29.63 29.61
N GLY A 44 -33.51 28.62 30.41
CA GLY A 44 -33.62 28.68 31.87
C GLY A 44 -32.77 27.59 32.54
N PRO A 45 -32.07 27.90 33.65
CA PRO A 45 -31.16 26.97 34.30
C PRO A 45 -31.91 25.84 35.03
N LEU A 46 -31.31 24.64 35.06
CA LEU A 46 -31.74 23.50 35.88
C LEU A 46 -31.90 23.92 37.35
N LYS A 47 -33.15 23.96 37.85
CA LYS A 47 -33.44 24.21 39.27
C LYS A 47 -33.36 22.89 40.06
N ALA A 48 -32.50 22.87 41.08
CA ALA A 48 -32.57 21.89 42.16
C ALA A 48 -33.78 22.21 43.06
N ILE A 49 -34.59 21.20 43.39
CA ILE A 49 -35.73 21.33 44.31
C ILE A 49 -35.32 20.73 45.66
N PRO A 50 -35.20 21.52 46.75
CA PRO A 50 -35.00 20.98 48.09
C PRO A 50 -36.35 20.68 48.75
N LEU A 51 -36.54 19.47 49.25
CA LEU A 51 -37.69 19.11 50.09
C LEU A 51 -37.40 19.54 51.54
N ARG A 52 -38.26 20.38 52.13
CA ARG A 52 -38.23 20.79 53.55
C ARG A 52 -38.94 19.73 54.43
N GLY A 53 -38.30 19.33 55.53
CA GLY A 53 -38.94 18.62 56.65
C GLY A 53 -37.97 17.81 57.51
N ARG A 54 -37.83 18.16 58.80
CA ARG A 54 -36.92 17.59 59.84
C ARG A 54 -37.18 16.06 60.02
N ARG A 55 -36.27 15.14 60.35
CA ARG A 55 -35.07 15.11 61.23
C ARG A 55 -34.09 13.98 60.80
N ARG A 56 -32.78 14.24 60.97
CA ARG A 56 -31.60 13.37 61.18
C ARG A 56 -31.32 12.13 60.28
N PHE A 57 -30.19 12.24 59.58
CA PHE A 57 -29.29 11.22 58.99
C PHE A 57 -29.92 10.17 58.08
N GLU A 58 -29.98 10.44 56.77
CA GLU A 58 -30.15 9.39 55.76
C GLU A 58 -29.70 9.83 54.35
N PHE A 59 -29.26 8.83 53.57
CA PHE A 59 -28.69 8.87 52.22
C PHE A 59 -29.36 9.85 51.24
N CYS A 60 -28.57 10.69 50.55
CA CYS A 60 -29.08 11.46 49.40
C CYS A 60 -29.36 10.55 48.20
N ARG A 61 -30.65 10.28 47.96
CA ARG A 61 -31.13 9.54 46.78
C ARG A 61 -31.29 10.50 45.61
N TRP A 62 -30.46 10.37 44.58
CA TRP A 62 -30.61 11.12 43.33
C TRP A 62 -31.37 10.27 42.31
N THR A 63 -32.49 10.77 41.79
CA THR A 63 -33.23 10.10 40.71
C THR A 63 -32.96 10.86 39.41
N LEU A 64 -32.20 10.25 38.49
CA LEU A 64 -31.97 10.82 37.16
C LEU A 64 -33.10 10.39 36.22
N LEU A 65 -33.87 11.34 35.72
CA LEU A 65 -34.96 11.09 34.78
C LEU A 65 -34.47 11.37 33.36
N VAL A 66 -34.07 10.33 32.63
CA VAL A 66 -33.71 10.48 31.21
C VAL A 66 -34.99 10.47 30.38
N ALA A 67 -35.39 11.63 29.84
CA ALA A 67 -36.49 11.74 28.91
C ALA A 67 -36.03 11.28 27.51
N ALA A 68 -36.57 10.17 27.01
CA ALA A 68 -36.37 9.75 25.62
C ALA A 68 -37.26 10.58 24.67
N ALA A 69 -36.72 10.94 23.50
CA ALA A 69 -37.39 11.70 22.46
C ALA A 69 -38.65 10.98 21.91
N PRO A 70 -39.68 11.72 21.42
CA PRO A 70 -40.98 11.13 21.10
C PRO A 70 -40.95 10.45 19.74
N VAL A 71 -40.92 9.13 19.74
CA VAL A 71 -41.52 8.34 18.66
C VAL A 71 -42.55 7.42 19.30
N ASP A 72 -43.80 7.71 18.99
CA ASP A 72 -45.00 6.91 19.28
C ASP A 72 -45.60 6.93 20.70
N ARG A 73 -46.93 6.83 20.72
CA ARG A 73 -47.88 7.31 21.75
C ARG A 73 -48.01 6.43 23.01
N GLN A 74 -46.92 5.89 23.54
CA GLN A 74 -46.90 5.25 24.87
C GLN A 74 -45.66 5.65 25.68
N ARG A 75 -45.85 6.45 26.75
CA ARG A 75 -44.78 6.82 27.69
C ARG A 75 -44.29 5.58 28.45
N LYS A 76 -43.21 4.95 28.01
CA LYS A 76 -42.49 3.93 28.80
C LYS A 76 -41.44 4.63 29.68
N ARG A 77 -41.52 4.45 31.00
CA ARG A 77 -40.55 4.99 31.98
C ARG A 77 -39.56 3.89 32.36
N VAL A 78 -38.27 4.18 32.26
CA VAL A 78 -37.18 3.34 32.79
C VAL A 78 -36.71 3.96 34.09
N PHE A 79 -36.67 3.17 35.18
CA PHE A 79 -36.16 3.60 36.47
C PHE A 79 -34.76 3.02 36.69
N LEU A 80 -33.76 3.90 36.84
CA LEU A 80 -32.39 3.53 37.19
C LEU A 80 -32.14 3.95 38.64
N GLU A 81 -31.85 2.98 39.51
CA GLU A 81 -31.41 3.26 40.87
C GLU A 81 -29.89 3.23 40.94
N LEU A 82 -29.32 4.42 41.19
CA LEU A 82 -27.89 4.63 41.42
C LEU A 82 -27.69 4.96 42.89
N THR A 83 -26.76 4.25 43.54
CA THR A 83 -26.39 4.56 44.93
C THR A 83 -24.95 5.07 44.93
N CYS A 84 -24.70 6.18 45.63
CA CYS A 84 -23.38 6.76 45.76
C CYS A 84 -22.66 6.14 46.97
N PHE A 85 -21.46 5.63 46.76
CA PHE A 85 -20.53 5.26 47.84
C PHE A 85 -19.27 6.11 47.69
N GLY A 86 -19.18 7.19 48.45
CA GLY A 86 -18.10 8.17 48.31
C GLY A 86 -18.08 8.80 46.91
N SER A 87 -16.92 8.76 46.24
CA SER A 87 -16.70 9.32 44.90
C SER A 87 -17.19 8.44 43.74
N TYR A 88 -17.83 7.30 44.02
CA TYR A 88 -18.19 6.28 43.03
C TYR A 88 -19.70 6.08 42.93
N LEU A 89 -20.21 5.97 41.70
CA LEU A 89 -21.60 5.68 41.39
C LEU A 89 -21.75 4.19 41.03
N VAL A 90 -22.57 3.44 41.78
CA VAL A 90 -22.80 2.00 41.54
C VAL A 90 -24.26 1.77 41.14
N LEU A 91 -24.48 1.14 39.99
CA LEU A 91 -25.81 0.77 39.48
C LEU A 91 -26.28 -0.50 40.18
N LYS A 92 -27.31 -0.40 41.01
CA LYS A 92 -27.76 -1.56 41.81
C LYS A 92 -28.78 -2.44 41.10
N THR A 93 -29.75 -1.85 40.39
CA THR A 93 -30.81 -2.63 39.73
C THR A 93 -31.53 -1.84 38.63
N ILE A 94 -31.95 -2.53 37.57
CA ILE A 94 -32.88 -2.01 36.56
C ILE A 94 -34.20 -2.77 36.73
N ARG A 95 -35.30 -2.07 37.07
CA ARG A 95 -36.64 -2.67 37.13
C ARG A 95 -37.47 -2.23 35.92
N PHE A 96 -38.03 -3.20 35.21
CA PHE A 96 -38.99 -3.00 34.12
C PHE A 96 -40.40 -3.40 34.60
N ALA A 97 -41.38 -2.52 34.41
CA ALA A 97 -42.79 -2.92 34.50
C ALA A 97 -43.14 -3.71 33.22
N PHE A 98 -43.48 -4.99 33.38
CA PHE A 98 -43.60 -5.96 32.29
C PHE A 98 -44.94 -5.86 31.53
N THR A 99 -44.86 -5.94 30.20
CA THR A 99 -45.59 -6.90 29.33
C THR A 99 -44.71 -7.21 28.10
N MET A 100 -44.80 -8.45 27.59
CA MET A 100 -43.77 -9.17 26.80
C MET A 100 -43.60 -8.80 25.30
N LYS A 101 -42.43 -9.18 24.74
CA LYS A 101 -41.91 -9.20 23.34
C LYS A 101 -41.24 -7.90 22.80
N PRO A 102 -40.37 -7.94 21.76
CA PRO A 102 -39.16 -8.74 21.51
C PRO A 102 -37.93 -7.79 21.38
N HIS A 103 -37.40 -7.26 22.48
CA HIS A 103 -36.27 -6.30 22.44
C HIS A 103 -34.95 -6.82 23.04
N ARG A 104 -34.82 -8.13 23.28
CA ARG A 104 -33.55 -8.72 23.75
C ARG A 104 -32.41 -8.64 22.71
N LEU A 105 -32.72 -8.50 21.42
CA LEU A 105 -31.72 -8.44 20.34
C LEU A 105 -31.04 -7.06 20.17
N GLN A 106 -31.71 -5.96 20.51
CA GLN A 106 -31.14 -4.61 20.34
C GLN A 106 -30.14 -4.23 21.44
N LEU A 107 -30.36 -4.68 22.68
CA LEU A 107 -29.43 -4.43 23.80
C LEU A 107 -28.17 -5.32 23.75
N LEU A 108 -28.27 -6.55 23.24
CA LEU A 108 -27.11 -7.38 22.91
C LEU A 108 -26.29 -6.79 21.75
N GLY A 109 -26.93 -6.11 20.79
CA GLY A 109 -26.24 -5.37 19.73
C GLY A 109 -25.46 -4.15 20.25
N LEU A 110 -25.99 -3.44 21.25
CA LEU A 110 -25.32 -2.30 21.88
C LEU A 110 -24.12 -2.71 22.77
N MET A 111 -24.16 -3.89 23.39
CA MET A 111 -23.00 -4.42 24.14
C MET A 111 -21.94 -5.09 23.25
N ARG A 112 -22.31 -5.61 22.06
CA ARG A 112 -21.37 -6.18 21.07
C ARG A 112 -20.40 -5.15 20.49
N ASN A 113 -20.86 -3.92 20.29
CA ASN A 113 -20.07 -2.82 19.70
C ASN A 113 -18.96 -2.26 20.61
N LEU A 114 -18.86 -2.69 21.88
CA LEU A 114 -17.83 -2.21 22.81
C LEU A 114 -16.46 -2.88 22.62
N PHE A 115 -16.37 -3.96 21.83
CA PHE A 115 -15.12 -4.72 21.61
C PHE A 115 -14.67 -4.84 20.14
N GLU A 116 -15.42 -4.29 19.19
CA GLU A 116 -15.05 -4.32 17.77
C GLU A 116 -14.04 -3.20 17.44
N LYS A 117 -12.87 -3.56 16.88
CA LYS A 117 -11.83 -2.61 16.47
C LYS A 117 -11.94 -2.34 14.97
N SER A 118 -12.13 -1.08 14.61
CA SER A 118 -12.11 -0.60 13.22
C SER A 118 -10.89 0.28 12.99
N SER A 119 -10.13 0.05 11.91
CA SER A 119 -9.01 0.91 11.53
C SER A 119 -8.89 1.05 10.02
N ALA A 120 -8.27 2.14 9.57
CA ALA A 120 -7.88 2.36 8.20
C ALA A 120 -6.48 2.98 8.17
N VAL A 121 -5.65 2.59 7.20
CA VAL A 121 -4.33 3.21 6.99
C VAL A 121 -4.41 4.10 5.74
N LEU A 122 -4.30 5.41 5.96
CA LEU A 122 -4.34 6.43 4.92
C LEU A 122 -2.95 7.06 4.73
N SER A 123 -2.67 7.58 3.53
CA SER A 123 -1.50 8.46 3.32
C SER A 123 -1.68 9.78 4.07
N ARG A 124 -0.58 10.52 4.27
CA ARG A 124 -0.61 11.85 4.90
C ARG A 124 -1.51 12.85 4.18
N CYS A 125 -1.57 12.78 2.85
CA CYS A 125 -2.44 13.59 2.01
C CYS A 125 -3.88 13.04 1.91
N GLU A 126 -4.16 11.90 2.56
CA GLU A 126 -5.42 11.16 2.52
C GLU A 126 -5.87 10.73 1.10
N THR A 127 -5.09 10.98 0.05
CA THR A 127 -5.34 10.54 -1.32
C THR A 127 -5.35 9.02 -1.44
N TYR A 128 -4.60 8.32 -0.58
CA TYR A 128 -4.40 6.88 -0.66
C TYR A 128 -4.95 6.18 0.59
N ARG A 129 -5.68 5.07 0.40
CA ARG A 129 -6.02 4.11 1.45
C ARG A 129 -5.32 2.79 1.16
N TYR A 130 -4.39 2.44 2.03
CA TYR A 130 -3.60 1.21 1.91
C TYR A 130 -4.28 0.02 2.57
N GLU A 131 -5.05 0.24 3.63
CA GLU A 131 -5.65 -0.82 4.42
C GLU A 131 -6.96 -0.39 5.06
N LEU A 132 -7.89 -1.33 5.20
CA LEU A 132 -9.07 -1.22 6.06
C LEU A 132 -9.21 -2.49 6.89
N ARG A 133 -9.40 -2.38 8.21
CA ARG A 133 -9.60 -3.51 9.12
C ARG A 133 -10.89 -3.40 9.91
N ARG A 134 -11.51 -4.54 10.14
CA ARG A 134 -12.62 -4.75 11.08
C ARG A 134 -12.31 -6.00 11.87
N VAL A 135 -12.11 -5.88 13.17
CA VAL A 135 -11.76 -7.00 14.06
C VAL A 135 -12.85 -7.15 15.09
N TRP A 136 -13.46 -8.32 15.16
CA TRP A 136 -14.47 -8.66 16.18
C TRP A 136 -14.01 -9.78 17.11
N ASP A 137 -13.01 -10.56 16.71
CA ASP A 137 -12.32 -11.52 17.58
C ASP A 137 -10.86 -11.67 17.11
N ASP A 138 -9.91 -11.11 17.86
CA ASP A 138 -8.50 -11.13 17.46
C ASP A 138 -7.81 -12.48 17.74
N SER A 139 -8.48 -13.42 18.43
CA SER A 139 -7.95 -14.77 18.67
C SER A 139 -8.14 -15.70 17.48
N LEU A 140 -9.03 -15.34 16.54
CA LEU A 140 -9.34 -16.12 15.35
C LEU A 140 -8.55 -15.65 14.12
N PRO A 141 -8.40 -16.50 13.07
CA PRO A 141 -7.73 -16.12 11.83
C PRO A 141 -8.42 -14.94 11.11
N PRO A 142 -7.67 -14.13 10.34
CA PRO A 142 -8.23 -13.06 9.53
C PRO A 142 -8.78 -13.57 8.18
N PHE A 143 -9.82 -12.91 7.69
CA PHE A 143 -10.26 -12.99 6.31
C PHE A 143 -9.73 -11.77 5.55
N VAL A 144 -8.94 -12.01 4.50
CA VAL A 144 -8.31 -10.96 3.71
C VAL A 144 -8.97 -10.86 2.33
N SER A 145 -9.39 -9.65 1.95
CA SER A 145 -10.04 -9.38 0.68
C SER A 145 -9.29 -8.32 -0.12
N GLY A 146 -8.71 -8.73 -1.25
CA GLY A 146 -8.11 -7.84 -2.25
C GLY A 146 -9.15 -7.38 -3.25
N MET A 147 -9.41 -6.08 -3.35
CA MET A 147 -10.49 -5.55 -4.19
C MET A 147 -10.05 -4.35 -5.04
N LEU A 148 -10.76 -4.10 -6.14
CA LEU A 148 -10.71 -2.84 -6.87
C LEU A 148 -11.66 -1.85 -6.16
N ASN A 149 -11.25 -1.26 -5.03
CA ASN A 149 -12.17 -0.46 -4.20
C ASN A 149 -11.89 1.06 -4.31
N PRO A 150 -12.48 1.75 -5.30
CA PRO A 150 -12.59 3.21 -5.28
C PRO A 150 -13.80 3.57 -4.39
N SER A 151 -13.59 3.70 -3.08
CA SER A 151 -14.59 4.29 -2.19
C SER A 151 -13.96 5.10 -1.06
N THR A 152 -14.75 6.02 -0.52
CA THR A 152 -14.42 6.92 0.60
C THR A 152 -14.49 6.24 1.97
N ALA A 153 -14.85 4.96 2.05
CA ALA A 153 -14.99 4.23 3.32
C ALA A 153 -13.69 4.29 4.14
N ASP A 154 -13.83 4.81 5.36
CA ASP A 154 -12.78 5.10 6.33
C ASP A 154 -12.99 4.25 7.60
N ALA A 155 -12.31 4.61 8.69
CA ALA A 155 -12.44 3.89 9.96
C ALA A 155 -13.85 4.02 10.58
N ASP A 156 -14.62 5.03 10.18
CA ASP A 156 -15.85 5.43 10.87
C ASP A 156 -17.13 4.96 10.16
N ARG A 157 -17.07 4.66 8.85
CA ARG A 157 -18.24 4.24 8.07
C ARG A 157 -17.98 3.08 7.10
N ASP A 158 -18.74 1.99 7.29
CA ASP A 158 -18.78 0.86 6.36
C ASP A 158 -19.68 1.14 5.15
N ASP A 159 -19.21 0.76 3.97
CA ASP A 159 -20.02 0.72 2.75
C ASP A 159 -20.76 -0.64 2.62
N PRO A 160 -21.74 -0.79 1.71
CA PRO A 160 -22.46 -2.05 1.51
C PRO A 160 -21.57 -3.24 1.14
N THR A 161 -20.43 -3.00 0.50
CA THR A 161 -19.46 -4.04 0.13
C THR A 161 -18.71 -4.54 1.35
N ILE A 162 -18.20 -3.65 2.19
CA ILE A 162 -17.54 -3.98 3.47
C ILE A 162 -18.52 -4.72 4.38
N THR A 163 -19.76 -4.26 4.50
CA THR A 163 -20.80 -4.91 5.31
C THR A 163 -21.02 -6.37 4.89
N ARG A 164 -21.13 -6.64 3.58
CA ARG A 164 -21.27 -8.02 3.06
C ARG A 164 -20.04 -8.87 3.32
N ASN A 165 -18.84 -8.31 3.17
CA ASN A 165 -17.59 -9.03 3.45
C ASN A 165 -17.47 -9.41 4.94
N ILE A 166 -17.85 -8.51 5.86
CA ILE A 166 -17.90 -8.81 7.30
C ILE A 166 -18.87 -9.96 7.57
N GLN A 167 -20.08 -9.92 7.00
CA GLN A 167 -21.07 -10.97 7.20
C GLN A 167 -20.57 -12.35 6.72
N ARG A 168 -19.93 -12.40 5.55
CA ARG A 168 -19.31 -13.62 5.03
C ARG A 168 -18.17 -14.10 5.91
N ALA A 169 -17.24 -13.21 6.27
CA ALA A 169 -16.10 -13.55 7.13
C ALA A 169 -16.56 -14.13 8.49
N ARG A 170 -17.61 -13.54 9.09
CA ARG A 170 -18.22 -14.07 10.32
C ARG A 170 -18.87 -15.43 10.10
N ALA A 171 -19.61 -15.61 9.01
CA ALA A 171 -20.26 -16.89 8.70
C ALA A 171 -19.24 -18.03 8.51
N MET A 172 -18.04 -17.70 8.02
CA MET A 172 -16.93 -18.64 7.85
C MET A 172 -16.08 -18.84 9.11
N GLY A 173 -16.40 -18.18 10.23
CA GLY A 173 -15.68 -18.34 11.49
C GLY A 173 -14.37 -17.54 11.61
N PHE A 174 -14.14 -16.55 10.76
CA PHE A 174 -13.00 -15.64 10.88
C PHE A 174 -13.23 -14.60 11.98
N GLY A 175 -12.13 -14.07 12.52
CA GLY A 175 -12.12 -13.07 13.58
C GLY A 175 -12.04 -11.61 13.11
N SER A 176 -11.65 -11.42 11.86
CA SER A 176 -11.49 -10.10 11.27
C SER A 176 -11.64 -10.10 9.75
N LEU A 177 -11.95 -8.93 9.21
CA LEU A 177 -11.84 -8.58 7.80
C LEU A 177 -10.68 -7.60 7.62
N ILE A 178 -9.73 -7.92 6.75
CA ILE A 178 -8.68 -7.01 6.30
C ILE A 178 -8.84 -6.79 4.80
N VAL A 179 -9.00 -5.55 4.36
CA VAL A 179 -9.13 -5.19 2.95
C VAL A 179 -7.88 -4.47 2.48
N TRP A 180 -7.36 -4.92 1.35
CA TRP A 180 -6.31 -4.23 0.59
C TRP A 180 -6.82 -3.91 -0.82
N ASN A 181 -6.22 -2.91 -1.46
CA ASN A 181 -6.69 -2.38 -2.73
C ASN A 181 -5.67 -2.65 -3.86
N LEU A 182 -6.13 -2.93 -5.09
CA LEU A 182 -5.22 -3.06 -6.26
C LEU A 182 -4.38 -1.81 -6.46
N GLY A 183 -5.01 -0.65 -6.27
CA GLY A 183 -4.33 0.61 -6.08
C GLY A 183 -5.01 1.40 -4.98
N ALA A 184 -4.20 2.05 -4.17
CA ALA A 184 -4.61 2.74 -2.97
C ALA A 184 -5.35 4.05 -3.26
N GLY A 185 -5.30 4.57 -4.50
CA GLY A 185 -5.94 5.83 -4.88
C GLY A 185 -7.43 5.84 -4.51
N ARG A 186 -7.85 6.79 -3.68
CA ARG A 186 -9.25 6.98 -3.32
C ARG A 186 -9.93 7.83 -4.37
N ALA A 187 -10.91 7.25 -5.05
CA ALA A 187 -11.79 7.95 -5.97
C ALA A 187 -13.22 7.49 -5.73
N THR A 188 -14.21 8.34 -5.99
CA THR A 188 -15.63 7.98 -5.89
C THR A 188 -16.14 7.19 -7.10
N GLN A 189 -15.39 7.21 -8.22
CA GLN A 189 -15.74 6.52 -9.46
C GLN A 189 -14.51 5.91 -10.15
N PRO A 190 -14.64 4.77 -10.87
CA PRO A 190 -13.52 4.13 -11.58
C PRO A 190 -12.85 5.00 -12.64
N GLN A 191 -13.58 5.92 -13.29
CA GLN A 191 -13.01 6.82 -14.28
C GLN A 191 -12.07 7.85 -13.63
N ALA A 192 -12.47 8.45 -12.51
CA ALA A 192 -11.63 9.37 -11.75
C ALA A 192 -10.39 8.68 -11.18
N TRP A 193 -10.51 7.40 -10.80
CA TRP A 193 -9.37 6.59 -10.36
C TRP A 193 -8.30 6.45 -11.44
N LYS A 194 -8.70 6.20 -12.70
CA LYS A 194 -7.77 6.10 -13.85
C LYS A 194 -7.06 7.41 -14.20
N LEU A 195 -7.59 8.54 -13.75
CA LEU A 195 -7.05 9.88 -13.99
C LEU A 195 -6.11 10.35 -12.87
N LEU A 196 -5.93 9.57 -11.80
CA LEU A 196 -4.93 9.87 -10.77
C LEU A 196 -3.52 9.75 -11.37
N ALA A 197 -2.63 10.69 -11.00
CA ALA A 197 -1.24 10.68 -11.46
C ALA A 197 -0.50 9.40 -11.07
N ASP A 198 -0.80 8.87 -9.88
CA ASP A 198 -0.41 7.53 -9.45
C ASP A 198 -1.64 6.87 -8.80
N PRO A 199 -2.37 6.00 -9.51
CA PRO A 199 -3.55 5.31 -8.97
C PRO A 199 -3.20 4.12 -8.07
N ILE A 200 -1.98 3.58 -8.20
CA ILE A 200 -1.49 2.47 -7.37
C ILE A 200 -1.14 2.99 -5.98
N GLY A 201 -0.45 4.12 -5.92
CA GLY A 201 -0.04 4.77 -4.69
C GLY A 201 1.31 4.27 -4.18
N PRO A 202 2.14 5.16 -3.61
CA PRO A 202 3.57 4.94 -3.45
C PRO A 202 3.95 3.79 -2.49
N GLU A 203 3.12 3.52 -1.47
CA GLU A 203 3.41 2.46 -0.47
C GLU A 203 2.50 1.22 -0.64
N ASN A 204 1.65 1.16 -1.67
CA ASN A 204 0.58 0.17 -1.73
C ASN A 204 1.09 -1.28 -1.70
N ASP A 205 2.09 -1.60 -2.53
CA ASP A 205 2.70 -2.93 -2.59
C ASP A 205 3.28 -3.37 -1.24
N ARG A 206 3.88 -2.44 -0.49
CA ARG A 206 4.45 -2.73 0.83
C ARG A 206 3.36 -3.13 1.82
N HIS A 207 2.24 -2.41 1.81
CA HIS A 207 1.08 -2.73 2.66
C HIS A 207 0.45 -4.08 2.26
N ILE A 208 0.30 -4.34 0.96
CA ILE A 208 -0.23 -5.63 0.46
C ILE A 208 0.64 -6.79 0.94
N ARG A 209 1.97 -6.72 0.78
CA ARG A 209 2.89 -7.77 1.24
C ARG A 209 2.77 -8.00 2.74
N ARG A 210 2.69 -6.94 3.54
CA ARG A 210 2.51 -7.06 4.99
C ARG A 210 1.20 -7.76 5.36
N ILE A 211 0.09 -7.38 4.72
CA ILE A 211 -1.23 -7.96 4.98
C ILE A 211 -1.26 -9.45 4.60
N LEU A 212 -0.69 -9.81 3.44
CA LEU A 212 -0.64 -11.20 2.99
C LEU A 212 0.28 -12.06 3.86
N GLN A 213 1.39 -11.49 4.35
CA GLN A 213 2.26 -12.16 5.30
C GLN A 213 1.53 -12.42 6.63
N GLU A 214 0.87 -11.40 7.19
CA GLU A 214 0.06 -11.55 8.41
C GLU A 214 -1.05 -12.59 8.24
N CYS A 215 -1.73 -12.59 7.09
CA CYS A 215 -2.75 -13.58 6.76
C CYS A 215 -2.18 -15.00 6.83
N ARG A 216 -1.00 -15.22 6.23
CA ARG A 216 -0.32 -16.52 6.25
C ARG A 216 0.05 -16.93 7.67
N ASP A 217 0.66 -16.02 8.43
CA ASP A 217 1.15 -16.30 9.79
C ASP A 217 0.01 -16.64 10.75
N ARG A 218 -1.15 -15.98 10.59
CA ARG A 218 -2.36 -16.22 11.37
C ARG A 218 -3.26 -17.33 10.81
N LYS A 219 -2.80 -18.09 9.78
CA LYS A 219 -3.58 -19.14 9.11
C LYS A 219 -4.94 -18.67 8.58
N GLY A 220 -5.01 -17.40 8.15
CA GLY A 220 -6.17 -16.81 7.51
C GLY A 220 -6.28 -17.17 6.03
N ILE A 221 -7.36 -16.73 5.40
CA ILE A 221 -7.58 -16.87 3.95
C ILE A 221 -7.52 -15.52 3.27
N ALA A 222 -6.79 -15.44 2.15
CA ALA A 222 -6.76 -14.26 1.29
C ALA A 222 -7.42 -14.55 -0.06
N ILE A 223 -8.42 -13.75 -0.41
CA ILE A 223 -9.10 -13.79 -1.71
C ILE A 223 -8.80 -12.52 -2.51
N ALA A 224 -8.82 -12.65 -3.83
CA ALA A 224 -8.58 -11.52 -4.74
C ALA A 224 -9.77 -11.40 -5.71
N GLY A 225 -10.55 -10.33 -5.54
CA GLY A 225 -11.84 -10.10 -6.21
C GLY A 225 -11.71 -9.51 -7.61
N TRP A 226 -10.82 -10.03 -8.47
CA TRP A 226 -10.55 -9.51 -9.82
C TRP A 226 -11.55 -9.96 -10.90
N GLY A 227 -12.63 -10.64 -10.50
CA GLY A 227 -13.68 -11.11 -11.40
C GLY A 227 -13.31 -12.39 -12.13
N ILE A 228 -13.77 -13.53 -11.62
CA ILE A 228 -13.94 -14.74 -12.43
C ILE A 228 -15.26 -14.52 -13.20
N PRO A 229 -15.32 -14.72 -14.53
CA PRO A 229 -16.58 -14.68 -15.24
C PRO A 229 -17.60 -15.57 -14.50
N PRO A 230 -18.77 -15.04 -14.13
CA PRO A 230 -19.75 -15.81 -13.36
C PRO A 230 -20.11 -17.11 -14.10
N PRO A 231 -20.55 -18.16 -13.37
CA PRO A 231 -21.01 -19.41 -13.99
C PRO A 231 -22.03 -19.19 -15.12
N ALA A 232 -22.78 -18.09 -15.08
CA ALA A 232 -23.65 -17.60 -16.15
C ALA A 232 -23.06 -17.75 -17.57
N TYR A 233 -21.75 -17.53 -17.76
CA TYR A 233 -21.12 -17.69 -19.07
C TYR A 233 -21.10 -19.14 -19.55
N ALA A 234 -20.87 -20.10 -18.66
CA ALA A 234 -20.89 -21.52 -19.00
C ALA A 234 -22.32 -22.04 -19.23
N PHE A 235 -23.31 -21.49 -18.53
CA PHE A 235 -24.72 -21.86 -18.67
C PHE A 235 -25.44 -21.15 -19.82
N ALA A 236 -24.89 -20.03 -20.32
CA ALA A 236 -25.53 -19.20 -21.34
C ALA A 236 -26.05 -19.93 -22.59
N PRO A 237 -25.36 -20.92 -23.19
CA PRO A 237 -25.90 -21.65 -24.34
C PRO A 237 -27.03 -22.63 -24.00
N PHE A 238 -27.18 -22.99 -22.73
CA PHE A 238 -28.13 -24.02 -22.26
C PHE A 238 -29.38 -23.43 -21.60
N CYS A 239 -29.43 -22.11 -21.42
CA CYS A 239 -30.57 -21.42 -20.82
C CYS A 239 -31.23 -20.48 -21.83
N ILE A 240 -32.55 -20.65 -22.02
CA ILE A 240 -33.41 -19.77 -22.79
C ILE A 240 -34.43 -19.19 -21.81
N ASP A 241 -34.21 -17.95 -21.38
CA ASP A 241 -35.08 -17.25 -20.43
C ASP A 241 -36.25 -16.53 -21.13
N GLN A 242 -37.33 -16.29 -20.38
CA GLN A 242 -38.52 -15.61 -20.88
C GLN A 242 -38.32 -14.13 -21.24
N ASP A 243 -37.33 -13.44 -20.66
CA ASP A 243 -37.17 -11.99 -20.82
C ASP A 243 -36.36 -11.64 -22.07
N LYS A 244 -35.18 -12.25 -22.24
CA LYS A 244 -34.18 -11.80 -23.22
C LYS A 244 -33.84 -12.80 -24.30
N SER A 245 -33.69 -14.09 -23.97
CA SER A 245 -33.15 -15.09 -24.90
C SER A 245 -33.96 -15.23 -26.19
N TRP A 246 -35.26 -14.93 -26.13
CA TRP A 246 -36.18 -14.92 -27.28
C TRP A 246 -36.04 -13.71 -28.21
N SER A 247 -35.07 -12.82 -27.97
CA SER A 247 -34.77 -11.67 -28.83
C SER A 247 -33.25 -11.42 -28.97
N GLU A 248 -32.50 -11.65 -27.89
CA GLU A 248 -31.04 -11.52 -27.82
C GLU A 248 -30.42 -12.88 -27.40
N PRO A 249 -30.08 -13.75 -28.35
CA PRO A 249 -29.33 -14.97 -28.06
C PRO A 249 -28.04 -14.65 -27.29
N TRP A 250 -27.61 -15.57 -26.42
CA TRP A 250 -26.39 -15.46 -25.58
C TRP A 250 -26.47 -14.55 -24.36
N LYS A 251 -27.64 -13.99 -24.02
CA LYS A 251 -27.80 -13.11 -22.84
C LYS A 251 -28.91 -13.55 -21.85
N PRO A 252 -28.96 -14.83 -21.42
CA PRO A 252 -29.99 -15.30 -20.49
C PRO A 252 -29.84 -14.76 -19.07
N PHE A 253 -28.67 -14.23 -18.71
CA PHE A 253 -28.37 -13.79 -17.35
C PHE A 253 -28.04 -12.29 -17.29
N ARG A 254 -28.46 -11.65 -16.18
CA ARG A 254 -27.99 -10.30 -15.83
C ARG A 254 -26.52 -10.36 -15.37
N GLY A 255 -25.78 -9.28 -15.58
CA GLY A 255 -24.40 -9.18 -15.12
C GLY A 255 -23.36 -9.90 -15.99
N MET A 256 -23.72 -10.27 -17.22
CA MET A 256 -22.75 -10.70 -18.24
C MET A 256 -22.02 -9.46 -18.80
N TYR A 257 -20.86 -9.12 -18.23
CA TYR A 257 -20.05 -7.92 -18.51
C TYR A 257 -18.91 -8.07 -19.55
N LEU A 258 -18.49 -9.29 -19.90
CA LEU A 258 -17.43 -9.52 -20.88
C LEU A 258 -17.82 -9.02 -22.28
N PRO A 259 -16.97 -8.21 -22.94
CA PRO A 259 -17.23 -7.71 -24.28
C PRO A 259 -17.18 -8.85 -25.31
N ASN A 260 -18.02 -8.75 -26.35
CA ASN A 260 -18.08 -9.74 -27.45
C ASN A 260 -18.21 -11.20 -26.98
N SER A 261 -18.90 -11.40 -25.85
CA SER A 261 -19.05 -12.73 -25.25
C SER A 261 -19.80 -13.70 -26.15
N ALA A 262 -20.84 -13.25 -26.85
CA ALA A 262 -21.65 -14.10 -27.74
C ALA A 262 -20.79 -14.87 -28.76
N ALA A 263 -19.90 -14.17 -29.48
CA ALA A 263 -19.00 -14.80 -30.45
C ALA A 263 -18.04 -15.80 -29.77
N SER A 264 -17.45 -15.41 -28.63
CA SER A 264 -16.49 -16.27 -27.93
C SER A 264 -17.16 -17.53 -27.36
N LEU A 265 -18.38 -17.38 -26.82
CA LEU A 265 -19.18 -18.48 -26.29
C LEU A 265 -19.62 -19.42 -27.41
N ALA A 266 -20.14 -18.88 -28.51
CA ALA A 266 -20.53 -19.67 -29.68
C ALA A 266 -19.36 -20.49 -30.21
N GLU A 267 -18.19 -19.87 -30.41
CA GLU A 267 -16.99 -20.54 -30.92
C GLU A 267 -16.45 -21.62 -29.96
N TYR A 268 -16.48 -21.35 -28.66
CA TYR A 268 -16.00 -22.28 -27.64
C TYR A 268 -16.92 -23.49 -27.48
N HIS A 269 -18.22 -23.25 -27.27
CA HIS A 269 -19.19 -24.31 -27.01
C HIS A 269 -19.53 -25.14 -28.25
N SER A 270 -19.45 -24.57 -29.46
CA SER A 270 -19.58 -25.35 -30.71
C SER A 270 -18.34 -26.19 -31.03
N GLY A 271 -17.21 -25.95 -30.35
CA GLY A 271 -15.94 -26.61 -30.67
C GLY A 271 -15.20 -26.04 -31.89
N LEU A 272 -15.68 -24.94 -32.49
CA LEU A 272 -14.96 -24.22 -33.56
C LEU A 272 -13.56 -23.79 -33.10
N LYS A 273 -13.46 -23.38 -31.82
CA LYS A 273 -12.19 -23.08 -31.17
C LYS A 273 -12.06 -23.94 -29.91
N PRO A 274 -11.11 -24.90 -29.88
CA PRO A 274 -10.96 -25.78 -28.73
C PRO A 274 -10.39 -25.02 -27.51
N ASN A 275 -10.49 -25.61 -26.32
CA ASN A 275 -9.97 -25.00 -25.09
C ASN A 275 -8.48 -24.59 -25.18
N ALA A 276 -7.66 -25.40 -25.87
CA ALA A 276 -6.24 -25.11 -26.10
C ALA A 276 -6.01 -23.75 -26.80
N TYR A 277 -6.91 -23.33 -27.69
CA TYR A 277 -6.86 -22.01 -28.33
C TYR A 277 -6.98 -20.88 -27.30
N TYR A 278 -7.94 -21.01 -26.37
CA TYR A 278 -8.22 -19.97 -25.38
C TYR A 278 -7.15 -19.93 -24.28
N VAL A 279 -6.60 -21.07 -23.87
CA VAL A 279 -5.46 -21.13 -22.95
C VAL A 279 -4.24 -20.43 -23.56
N ALA A 280 -3.90 -20.74 -24.82
CA ALA A 280 -2.79 -20.08 -25.51
C ALA A 280 -3.05 -18.59 -25.72
N ARG A 281 -4.30 -18.19 -26.03
CA ARG A 281 -4.71 -16.79 -26.16
C ARG A 281 -4.54 -16.04 -24.84
N ALA A 282 -5.01 -16.59 -23.73
CA ALA A 282 -4.94 -15.96 -22.41
C ALA A 282 -3.49 -15.70 -22.00
N GLU A 283 -2.62 -16.70 -22.17
CA GLU A 283 -1.19 -16.54 -21.86
C GLU A 283 -0.53 -15.52 -22.80
N ARG A 284 -0.88 -15.52 -24.09
CA ARG A 284 -0.36 -14.53 -25.04
C ARG A 284 -0.79 -13.11 -24.65
N ASP A 285 -2.05 -12.91 -24.27
CA ASP A 285 -2.57 -11.61 -23.87
C ASP A 285 -1.88 -11.12 -22.59
N ARG A 286 -1.65 -12.02 -21.61
CA ARG A 286 -0.84 -11.74 -20.41
C ARG A 286 0.58 -11.31 -20.75
N LEU A 287 1.28 -12.06 -21.60
CA LEU A 287 2.65 -11.74 -21.99
C LEU A 287 2.73 -10.46 -22.84
N THR A 288 1.68 -10.13 -23.59
CA THR A 288 1.60 -8.88 -24.36
C THR A 288 1.61 -7.67 -23.43
N ILE A 289 0.91 -7.74 -22.29
CA ILE A 289 0.95 -6.67 -21.26
C ILE A 289 2.36 -6.55 -20.69
N ALA A 290 2.98 -7.67 -20.30
CA ALA A 290 4.36 -7.66 -19.78
C ALA A 290 5.38 -7.11 -20.80
N LEU A 291 5.18 -7.42 -22.09
CA LEU A 291 6.00 -6.88 -23.19
C LEU A 291 5.85 -5.36 -23.29
N GLN A 292 4.63 -4.84 -23.23
CA GLN A 292 4.37 -3.39 -23.26
C GLN A 292 5.03 -2.67 -22.08
N GLU A 293 4.95 -3.24 -20.88
CA GLU A 293 5.63 -2.69 -19.70
C GLU A 293 7.16 -2.69 -19.85
N ALA A 294 7.73 -3.78 -20.37
CA ALA A 294 9.17 -3.86 -20.62
C ALA A 294 9.62 -2.85 -21.70
N GLN A 295 8.84 -2.68 -22.76
CA GLN A 295 9.09 -1.68 -23.80
C GLN A 295 9.00 -0.25 -23.26
N ALA A 296 8.01 0.05 -22.42
CA ALA A 296 7.89 1.36 -21.78
C ALA A 296 9.10 1.67 -20.88
N LYS A 297 9.58 0.68 -20.10
CA LYS A 297 10.81 0.83 -19.29
C LYS A 297 12.04 1.06 -20.16
N LEU A 298 12.18 0.30 -21.24
CA LEU A 298 13.29 0.48 -22.18
C LEU A 298 13.28 1.87 -22.81
N GLN A 299 12.10 2.36 -23.19
CA GLN A 299 11.95 3.72 -23.71
C GLN A 299 12.35 4.75 -22.67
N GLY A 300 11.92 4.61 -21.41
CA GLY A 300 12.33 5.51 -20.33
C GLY A 300 13.85 5.56 -20.11
N PHE A 301 14.55 4.43 -20.26
CA PHE A 301 16.01 4.42 -20.23
C PHE A 301 16.66 5.07 -21.45
N ARG A 302 16.07 4.92 -22.64
CA ARG A 302 16.53 5.62 -23.85
C ARG A 302 16.40 7.13 -23.70
N ASP A 303 15.24 7.59 -23.22
CA ASP A 303 14.97 9.01 -22.99
C ASP A 303 15.96 9.59 -21.95
N ALA A 304 16.23 8.87 -20.87
CA ALA A 304 17.21 9.26 -19.86
C ALA A 304 18.64 9.34 -20.44
N LEU A 305 19.02 8.38 -21.29
CA LEU A 305 20.33 8.41 -21.95
C LEU A 305 20.44 9.60 -22.92
N GLU A 306 19.38 9.93 -23.64
CA GLU A 306 19.33 11.08 -24.54
C GLU A 306 19.44 12.41 -23.76
N GLN A 307 18.78 12.52 -22.61
CA GLN A 307 18.94 13.66 -21.70
C GLN A 307 20.38 13.82 -21.18
N ILE A 308 21.08 12.72 -20.87
CA ILE A 308 22.49 12.80 -20.47
C ILE A 308 23.37 13.28 -21.63
N ARG A 309 23.04 12.89 -22.87
CA ARG A 309 23.78 13.29 -24.08
C ARG A 309 23.53 14.75 -24.46
N SER A 310 22.30 15.26 -24.30
CA SER A 310 21.96 16.64 -24.66
C SER A 310 22.60 17.70 -23.75
N VAL A 311 23.11 17.29 -22.58
CA VAL A 311 23.87 18.16 -21.66
C VAL A 311 25.36 18.25 -22.06
N GLN A 312 25.80 17.64 -23.16
CA GLN A 312 27.16 17.82 -23.68
C GLN A 312 27.37 19.25 -24.23
N PRO A 313 28.42 19.96 -23.79
CA PRO A 313 28.93 21.11 -24.54
C PRO A 313 29.43 20.63 -25.92
N GLU A 314 29.25 21.44 -26.97
CA GLU A 314 29.73 21.16 -28.34
C GLU A 314 31.27 21.05 -28.47
N THR A 315 32.01 21.32 -27.39
CA THR A 315 33.47 21.24 -27.41
C THR A 315 33.91 19.78 -27.27
N GLY A 316 34.06 19.12 -28.43
CA GLY A 316 34.86 17.92 -28.56
C GLY A 316 36.31 18.20 -28.18
N ILE A 317 36.64 18.05 -26.90
CA ILE A 317 38.03 17.96 -26.46
C ILE A 317 38.25 16.54 -25.95
N TYR A 318 38.87 15.75 -26.81
CA TYR A 318 39.36 14.42 -26.49
C TYR A 318 40.69 14.59 -25.75
N PHE A 319 40.65 14.56 -24.41
CA PHE A 319 41.86 14.49 -23.59
C PHE A 319 42.15 13.02 -23.25
N ASP A 320 43.41 12.60 -23.40
CA ASP A 320 43.89 11.34 -22.83
C ASP A 320 44.00 11.51 -21.31
N LEU A 321 42.97 11.08 -20.59
CA LEU A 321 42.81 11.23 -19.14
C LEU A 321 43.94 10.59 -18.33
N LYS A 322 44.71 9.65 -18.90
CA LYS A 322 45.78 8.95 -18.17
C LYS A 322 47.00 9.82 -17.89
N ASP A 323 47.38 10.68 -18.82
CA ASP A 323 48.56 11.54 -18.66
C ASP A 323 48.27 12.67 -17.64
N PHE A 324 47.02 13.17 -17.62
CA PHE A 324 46.60 14.21 -16.69
C PHE A 324 46.50 13.70 -15.24
N GLU A 325 46.03 12.47 -15.05
CA GLU A 325 45.94 11.83 -13.73
C GLU A 325 47.33 11.62 -13.11
N ALA A 326 48.31 11.15 -13.90
CA ALA A 326 49.68 10.91 -13.42
C ALA A 326 50.39 12.22 -13.02
N GLU A 327 50.30 13.26 -13.85
CA GLU A 327 50.97 14.55 -13.58
C GLU A 327 50.33 15.30 -12.41
N THR A 328 48.99 15.26 -12.30
CA THR A 328 48.26 15.88 -11.16
C THR A 328 48.54 15.15 -9.85
N ASN A 329 48.55 13.81 -9.86
CA ASN A 329 48.90 13.03 -8.67
C ASN A 329 50.34 13.29 -8.22
N SER A 330 51.27 13.48 -9.15
CA SER A 330 52.65 13.86 -8.85
C SER A 330 52.74 15.23 -8.16
N LEU A 331 52.04 16.24 -8.68
CA LEU A 331 52.03 17.58 -8.08
C LEU A 331 51.35 17.62 -6.71
N LEU A 332 50.29 16.83 -6.51
CA LEU A 332 49.62 16.69 -5.21
C LEU A 332 50.51 15.98 -4.17
N ALA A 333 51.25 14.95 -4.58
CA ALA A 333 52.23 14.28 -3.71
C ALA A 333 53.35 15.23 -3.28
N GLU A 334 53.92 16.00 -4.22
CA GLU A 334 54.94 17.01 -3.92
C GLU A 334 54.40 18.11 -2.98
N CYS A 335 53.15 18.55 -3.18
CA CYS A 335 52.49 19.50 -2.30
C CYS A 335 52.32 18.96 -0.87
N SER A 336 51.94 17.68 -0.73
CA SER A 336 51.80 17.03 0.58
C SER A 336 53.14 16.97 1.31
N GLU A 337 54.20 16.56 0.62
CA GLU A 337 55.55 16.48 1.20
C GLU A 337 56.06 17.86 1.65
N LEU A 338 55.83 18.90 0.85
CA LEU A 338 56.20 20.27 1.22
C LEU A 338 55.39 20.80 2.40
N LEU A 339 54.11 20.44 2.54
CA LEU A 339 53.29 20.80 3.70
C LEU A 339 53.77 20.09 4.98
N ASP A 340 54.16 18.82 4.88
CA ASP A 340 54.73 18.07 6.01
C ASP A 340 56.07 18.68 6.44
N ARG A 341 56.93 19.04 5.48
CA ARG A 341 58.17 19.77 5.74
C ARG A 341 57.89 21.13 6.38
N GLN A 342 56.90 21.89 5.89
CA GLN A 342 56.51 23.19 6.47
C GLN A 342 56.09 23.03 7.94
N ASN A 343 55.27 22.03 8.25
CA ASN A 343 54.83 21.75 9.62
C ASN A 343 56.01 21.35 10.52
N SER A 344 56.93 20.53 10.02
CA SER A 344 58.14 20.14 10.75
C SER A 344 59.07 21.33 11.03
N HIS A 345 59.31 22.20 10.04
CA HIS A 345 60.13 23.40 10.23
C HIS A 345 59.46 24.40 11.18
N ARG A 346 58.12 24.55 11.14
CA ARG A 346 57.37 25.40 12.10
C ARG A 346 57.46 24.87 13.53
N ALA A 347 57.33 23.56 13.72
CA ALA A 347 57.47 22.95 15.04
C ALA A 347 58.87 23.19 15.62
N LYS A 348 59.92 22.94 14.82
CA LYS A 348 61.32 23.19 15.20
C LYS A 348 61.59 24.66 15.50
N LEU A 349 61.05 25.57 14.70
CA LEU A 349 61.19 27.01 14.91
C LEU A 349 60.55 27.44 16.25
N SER A 350 59.37 26.90 16.59
CA SER A 350 58.73 27.16 17.87
C SER A 350 59.62 26.74 19.04
N GLU A 351 60.15 25.51 19.01
CA GLU A 351 61.02 24.97 20.05
C GLU A 351 62.29 25.81 20.25
N LEU A 352 62.93 26.24 19.16
CA LEU A 352 64.10 27.10 19.21
C LEU A 352 63.80 28.48 19.80
N ILE A 353 62.65 29.07 19.43
CA ILE A 353 62.21 30.37 19.96
C ILE A 353 61.93 30.27 21.46
N ASP A 354 61.25 29.22 21.90
CA ASP A 354 60.92 28.96 23.31
C ASP A 354 62.20 28.77 24.14
N THR A 355 63.16 27.99 23.61
CA THR A 355 64.45 27.76 24.27
C THR A 355 65.27 29.05 24.37
N ARG A 356 65.30 29.87 23.31
CA ARG A 356 65.98 31.18 23.34
C ARG A 356 65.32 32.14 24.33
N ALA A 357 63.98 32.08 24.47
CA ALA A 357 63.26 32.87 25.46
C ALA A 357 63.68 32.47 26.89
N LEU A 358 63.80 31.18 27.18
CA LEU A 358 64.29 30.68 28.47
C LEU A 358 65.71 31.19 28.79
N TRP A 359 66.64 31.10 27.85
CA TRP A 359 67.99 31.64 28.02
C TRP A 359 68.00 33.16 28.20
N THR A 360 67.08 33.88 27.54
CA THR A 360 66.93 35.33 27.76
C THR A 360 66.49 35.62 29.18
N THR A 361 65.50 34.89 29.71
CA THR A 361 65.08 35.02 31.12
C THR A 361 66.22 34.69 32.08
N GLN A 362 67.01 33.64 31.83
CA GLN A 362 68.16 33.30 32.67
C GLN A 362 69.23 34.39 32.66
N ILE A 363 69.51 34.98 31.49
CA ILE A 363 70.41 36.14 31.37
C ILE A 363 69.90 37.31 32.21
N ASP A 364 68.60 37.59 32.19
CA ASP A 364 68.03 38.71 32.94
C ASP A 364 68.06 38.47 34.45
N ILE A 365 67.80 37.23 34.91
CA ILE A 365 67.96 36.83 36.32
C ILE A 365 69.43 36.96 36.75
N ALA A 366 70.37 36.45 35.95
CA ALA A 366 71.80 36.53 36.26
C ALA A 366 72.30 37.98 36.32
N LYS A 367 71.82 38.86 35.44
CA LYS A 367 72.11 40.30 35.49
C LYS A 367 71.56 40.96 36.74
N ALA A 368 70.32 40.63 37.14
CA ALA A 368 69.72 41.18 38.36
C ALA A 368 70.50 40.74 39.61
N ALA A 369 70.84 39.45 39.71
CA ALA A 369 71.66 38.91 40.80
C ALA A 369 73.06 39.55 40.86
N LEU A 370 73.68 39.78 39.68
CA LEU A 370 74.98 40.45 39.60
C LEU A 370 74.89 41.92 40.07
N ALA A 371 73.82 42.63 39.72
CA ALA A 371 73.60 44.00 40.18
C ALA A 371 73.35 44.07 41.69
N GLU A 372 72.60 43.12 42.25
CA GLU A 372 72.40 43.00 43.70
C GLU A 372 73.72 42.74 44.44
N LEU A 373 74.53 41.80 43.96
CA LEU A 373 75.83 41.49 44.57
C LEU A 373 76.83 42.65 44.47
N ASP A 374 76.82 43.40 43.37
CA ASP A 374 77.66 44.61 43.22
C ASP A 374 77.28 45.68 44.26
N GLU A 375 75.98 45.90 44.51
CA GLU A 375 75.51 46.81 45.57
C GLU A 375 75.84 46.29 46.98
N VAL A 376 75.68 44.98 47.21
CA VAL A 376 76.07 44.33 48.48
C VAL A 376 77.57 44.47 48.73
N PHE A 377 78.41 44.26 47.72
CA PHE A 377 79.86 44.40 47.82
C PHE A 377 80.27 45.86 48.11
N LYS A 378 79.70 46.84 47.41
CA LYS A 378 79.94 48.28 47.67
C LYS A 378 79.54 48.67 49.08
N SER A 379 78.39 48.20 49.56
CA SER A 379 77.92 48.44 50.92
C SER A 379 78.85 47.80 51.96
N ALA A 380 79.29 46.56 51.74
CA ALA A 380 80.14 45.81 52.67
C ALA A 380 81.49 46.48 52.96
N ILE A 381 82.09 47.20 51.99
CA ILE A 381 83.36 47.91 52.18
C ILE A 381 83.29 48.96 53.30
N GLY A 382 82.14 49.58 53.51
CA GLY A 382 81.93 50.66 54.48
C GLY A 382 81.48 50.22 55.88
N HIS A 383 81.13 48.94 56.07
CA HIS A 383 80.64 48.43 57.35
C HIS A 383 81.76 47.93 58.28
N PRO A 384 81.58 48.01 59.61
CA PRO A 384 82.51 47.41 60.59
C PRO A 384 82.57 45.89 60.45
N ALA A 385 83.57 45.26 61.08
CA ALA A 385 83.80 43.82 60.99
C ALA A 385 82.69 42.96 61.66
N ASP A 386 81.89 43.57 62.54
CA ASP A 386 80.70 42.98 63.15
C ASP A 386 79.50 43.88 62.82
N VAL A 387 78.49 43.31 62.17
CA VAL A 387 77.32 44.03 61.64
C VAL A 387 76.06 43.42 62.25
N GLU A 388 75.38 44.19 63.10
CA GLU A 388 74.08 43.79 63.66
C GLU A 388 72.96 44.04 62.64
N CYS A 389 72.14 43.03 62.37
CA CYS A 389 70.99 43.16 61.48
C CYS A 389 69.89 44.00 62.15
N PRO A 390 69.49 45.14 61.56
CA PRO A 390 68.50 46.04 62.15
C PRO A 390 67.07 45.45 62.16
N THR A 391 66.86 44.27 61.55
CA THR A 391 65.55 43.62 61.47
C THR A 391 65.40 42.46 62.45
N CYS A 392 66.46 41.68 62.70
CA CYS A 392 66.40 40.50 63.58
C CYS A 392 67.37 40.52 64.77
N GLY A 393 68.31 41.46 64.83
CA GLY A 393 69.31 41.56 65.91
C GLY A 393 70.44 40.51 65.83
N GLU A 394 70.52 39.73 64.75
CA GLU A 394 71.60 38.78 64.54
C GLU A 394 72.89 39.51 64.12
N HIS A 395 74.04 39.06 64.61
CA HIS A 395 75.35 39.64 64.32
C HIS A 395 76.07 38.87 63.20
N TYR A 396 76.47 39.58 62.15
CA TYR A 396 77.17 39.02 60.99
C TYR A 396 78.60 39.54 60.93
N THR A 397 79.54 38.64 60.66
CA THR A 397 80.95 39.00 60.45
C THR A 397 81.17 39.52 59.03
N ASN A 398 81.72 40.71 58.89
CA ASN A 398 82.09 41.33 57.61
C ASN A 398 83.62 41.45 57.52
N ASP A 399 84.29 40.31 57.64
CA ASP A 399 85.73 40.21 57.54
C ASP A 399 86.20 40.15 56.08
N ILE A 400 87.51 40.00 55.89
CA ILE A 400 88.07 39.93 54.54
C ILE A 400 87.60 38.67 53.79
N ALA A 401 87.39 37.55 54.49
CA ALA A 401 86.99 36.28 53.87
C ALA A 401 85.58 36.36 53.28
N GLU A 402 84.62 36.96 54.00
CA GLU A 402 83.25 37.15 53.51
C GLU A 402 83.19 38.11 52.31
N ARG A 403 84.00 39.17 52.30
CA ARG A 403 84.11 40.09 51.15
C ARG A 403 84.72 39.41 49.92
N PHE A 404 85.71 38.53 50.10
CA PHE A 404 86.25 37.71 49.01
C PHE A 404 85.23 36.67 48.52
N GLY A 405 84.35 36.16 49.39
CA GLY A 405 83.22 35.31 49.02
C GLY A 405 82.27 36.00 48.04
N ILE A 406 81.83 37.22 48.35
CA ILE A 406 80.96 38.02 47.46
C ILE A 406 81.64 38.30 46.10
N ALA A 407 82.94 38.61 46.11
CA ALA A 407 83.71 38.82 44.88
C ALA A 407 83.83 37.53 44.04
N ALA A 408 84.04 36.38 44.68
CA ALA A 408 84.09 35.08 44.00
C ALA A 408 82.73 34.70 43.39
N ASP A 409 81.62 34.95 44.10
CA ASP A 409 80.26 34.74 43.59
C ASP A 409 79.94 35.65 42.40
N THR A 410 80.43 36.89 42.42
CA THR A 410 80.34 37.84 41.31
C THR A 410 81.07 37.32 40.07
N GLU A 411 82.29 36.81 40.22
CA GLU A 411 83.07 36.22 39.13
C GLU A 411 82.40 34.96 38.57
N ALA A 412 81.85 34.10 39.43
CA ALA A 412 81.08 32.93 39.03
C ALA A 412 79.83 33.31 38.20
N LEU A 413 79.09 34.34 38.61
CA LEU A 413 77.92 34.83 37.87
C LEU A 413 78.29 35.48 36.53
N ILE A 414 79.44 36.16 36.44
CA ILE A 414 79.96 36.68 35.17
C ILE A 414 80.24 35.52 34.20
N GLY A 415 80.84 34.43 34.69
CA GLY A 415 81.08 33.21 33.91
C GLY A 415 79.77 32.59 33.38
N ILE A 416 78.76 32.43 34.25
CA ILE A 416 77.43 31.92 33.87
C ILE A 416 76.76 32.84 32.83
N LEU A 417 76.84 34.16 33.02
CA LEU A 417 76.26 35.14 32.12
C LEU A 417 76.91 35.10 30.73
N HIS A 418 78.23 34.89 30.66
CA HIS A 418 78.94 34.73 29.40
C HIS A 418 78.46 33.48 28.65
N GLN A 419 78.43 32.33 29.34
CA GLN A 419 77.94 31.07 28.77
C GLN A 419 76.49 31.17 28.28
N ALA A 420 75.61 31.79 29.07
CA ALA A 420 74.21 31.96 28.71
C ALA A 420 74.02 32.85 27.46
N LYS A 421 74.85 33.88 27.29
CA LYS A 421 74.87 34.73 26.09
C LYS A 421 75.33 33.95 24.86
N GLU A 422 76.40 33.15 24.96
CA GLU A 422 76.86 32.31 23.86
C GLU A 422 75.79 31.31 23.40
N GLN A 423 75.09 30.66 24.35
CA GLN A 423 73.99 29.74 24.04
C GLN A 423 72.83 30.46 23.34
N LYS A 424 72.48 31.66 23.79
CA LYS A 424 71.45 32.48 23.15
C LYS A 424 71.83 32.87 21.72
N ASP A 425 73.07 33.29 21.48
CA ASP A 425 73.54 33.69 20.15
C ASP A 425 73.58 32.50 19.18
N GLU A 426 73.95 31.31 19.67
CA GLU A 426 73.90 30.09 18.88
C GLU A 426 72.47 29.69 18.51
N LEU A 427 71.53 29.77 19.45
CA LEU A 427 70.11 29.55 19.18
C LEU A 427 69.55 30.58 18.17
N GLN A 428 70.02 31.83 18.21
CA GLN A 428 69.60 32.84 17.25
C GLN A 428 70.03 32.49 15.82
N LYS A 429 71.26 31.99 15.63
CA LYS A 429 71.72 31.52 14.30
C LYS A 429 70.86 30.35 13.79
N GLN A 430 70.48 29.43 14.68
CA GLN A 430 69.62 28.29 14.32
C GLN A 430 68.20 28.73 13.94
N ILE A 431 67.65 29.73 14.63
CA ILE A 431 66.36 30.36 14.28
C ILE A 431 66.43 30.98 12.88
N ASP A 432 67.48 31.76 12.60
CA ASP A 432 67.66 32.43 11.30
C ASP A 432 67.85 31.42 10.15
N ALA A 433 68.44 30.25 10.43
CA ALA A 433 68.54 29.15 9.47
C ALA A 433 67.17 28.49 9.23
N ALA A 434 66.43 28.15 10.29
CA ALA A 434 65.11 27.54 10.19
C ALA A 434 64.08 28.45 9.48
N GLN A 435 64.17 29.77 9.68
CA GLN A 435 63.33 30.74 8.97
C GLN A 435 63.61 30.79 7.47
N ARG A 436 64.89 30.66 7.06
CA ARG A 436 65.27 30.57 5.64
C ARG A 436 64.71 29.30 4.99
N GLU A 437 64.89 28.15 5.64
CA GLU A 437 64.34 26.87 5.15
C GLU A 437 62.81 26.93 5.00
N LEU A 438 62.11 27.56 5.94
CA LEU A 438 60.66 27.74 5.87
C LEU A 438 60.26 28.64 4.69
N GLY A 439 60.99 29.71 4.42
CA GLY A 439 60.77 30.60 3.28
C GLY A 439 60.98 29.91 1.91
N ASP A 440 61.96 29.01 1.82
CA ASP A 440 62.20 28.22 0.61
C ASP A 440 61.01 27.28 0.32
N VAL A 441 60.48 26.62 1.36
CA VAL A 441 59.30 25.75 1.26
C VAL A 441 58.05 26.55 0.86
N GLU A 442 57.84 27.74 1.41
CA GLU A 442 56.71 28.60 1.05
C GLU A 442 56.79 29.10 -0.41
N THR A 443 57.99 29.36 -0.90
CA THR A 443 58.23 29.72 -2.31
C THR A 443 57.91 28.54 -3.24
N ALA A 444 58.34 27.32 -2.88
CA ALA A 444 58.04 26.11 -3.65
C ALA A 444 56.52 25.82 -3.71
N LEU A 445 55.83 25.92 -2.57
CA LEU A 445 54.36 25.77 -2.50
C LEU A 445 53.63 26.81 -3.35
N SER A 446 54.12 28.05 -3.38
CA SER A 446 53.54 29.12 -4.19
C SER A 446 53.71 28.86 -5.70
N ARG A 447 54.86 28.31 -6.11
CA ARG A 447 55.11 27.89 -7.51
C ARG A 447 54.15 26.78 -7.94
N ILE A 448 53.96 25.74 -7.13
CA ILE A 448 53.04 24.63 -7.43
C ILE A 448 51.60 25.15 -7.53
N ARG A 449 51.18 26.05 -6.62
CA ARG A 449 49.86 26.70 -6.70
C ARG A 449 49.68 27.52 -7.96
N ALA A 450 50.72 28.23 -8.41
CA ALA A 450 50.69 28.98 -9.66
C ALA A 450 50.50 28.05 -10.87
N ILE A 451 51.25 26.94 -10.95
CA ILE A 451 51.14 25.93 -12.02
C ILE A 451 49.72 25.36 -12.09
N LEU A 452 49.14 25.00 -10.94
CA LEU A 452 47.76 24.50 -10.84
C LEU A 452 46.73 25.58 -11.24
N SER A 453 47.02 26.86 -11.01
CA SER A 453 46.13 27.97 -11.37
C SER A 453 46.16 28.35 -12.86
N THR A 454 47.34 28.27 -13.51
CA THR A 454 47.50 28.63 -14.93
C THR A 454 46.86 27.60 -15.84
N ARG A 455 46.94 26.30 -15.51
CA ARG A 455 46.26 25.23 -16.26
C ARG A 455 44.75 25.17 -16.04
N LYS A 456 44.23 25.91 -15.06
CA LYS A 456 42.78 26.04 -14.79
C LYS A 456 42.02 26.78 -15.91
N ASN A 457 42.72 27.46 -16.81
CA ASN A 457 42.12 28.14 -17.96
C ASN A 457 41.76 27.20 -19.12
N ASP A 458 42.19 25.92 -19.10
CA ASP A 458 41.90 24.99 -20.21
C ASP A 458 40.76 23.99 -19.91
N VAL A 459 40.56 23.50 -18.67
CA VAL A 459 39.34 22.79 -18.22
C VAL A 459 39.27 22.81 -16.69
N SER A 460 38.10 23.07 -16.09
CA SER A 460 37.92 23.03 -14.64
C SER A 460 37.75 21.59 -14.11
N LEU A 461 38.26 21.31 -12.90
CA LEU A 461 38.08 20.01 -12.22
C LEU A 461 36.59 19.61 -12.12
N GLU A 462 35.70 20.59 -11.97
CA GLU A 462 34.25 20.39 -11.93
C GLU A 462 33.71 19.81 -13.25
N GLU A 463 34.24 20.25 -14.40
CA GLU A 463 33.86 19.73 -15.71
C GLU A 463 34.33 18.29 -15.93
N VAL A 464 35.54 17.96 -15.46
CA VAL A 464 36.10 16.60 -15.52
C VAL A 464 35.28 15.64 -14.63
N MET A 465 34.97 16.04 -13.40
CA MET A 465 34.12 15.24 -12.50
C MET A 465 32.72 15.05 -13.07
N ALA A 466 32.12 16.09 -13.64
CA ALA A 466 30.82 15.99 -14.29
C ALA A 466 30.87 15.09 -15.53
N ALA A 467 31.95 15.11 -16.32
CA ALA A 467 32.14 14.23 -17.48
C ALA A 467 32.22 12.75 -17.05
N GLU A 468 33.01 12.42 -16.04
CA GLU A 468 33.13 11.04 -15.57
C GLU A 468 31.83 10.55 -14.91
N GLY A 469 31.13 11.41 -14.15
CA GLY A 469 29.81 11.10 -13.60
C GLY A 469 28.78 10.75 -14.69
N ARG A 470 28.74 11.52 -15.78
CA ARG A 470 27.86 11.25 -16.94
C ARG A 470 28.25 9.96 -17.66
N ASN A 471 29.54 9.66 -17.81
CA ASN A 471 30.03 8.43 -18.43
C ASN A 471 29.66 7.20 -17.60
N ALA A 472 29.87 7.25 -16.28
CA ALA A 472 29.47 6.20 -15.35
C ALA A 472 27.95 5.96 -15.38
N ALA A 473 27.14 7.03 -15.32
CA ALA A 473 25.69 6.93 -15.41
C ALA A 473 25.23 6.33 -16.75
N SER A 474 25.82 6.76 -17.87
CA SER A 474 25.53 6.24 -19.21
C SER A 474 25.84 4.75 -19.33
N ARG A 475 26.94 4.28 -18.71
CA ARG A 475 27.35 2.87 -18.69
C ARG A 475 26.31 2.00 -17.98
N VAL A 476 25.90 2.40 -16.77
CA VAL A 476 24.88 1.68 -15.99
C VAL A 476 23.55 1.62 -16.74
N LEU A 477 23.11 2.74 -17.36
CA LEU A 477 21.89 2.75 -18.14
C LEU A 477 21.97 1.82 -19.36
N ARG A 478 23.09 1.79 -20.09
CA ARG A 478 23.28 0.88 -21.22
C ARG A 478 23.23 -0.59 -20.79
N GLU A 479 23.88 -0.96 -19.69
CA GLU A 479 23.82 -2.32 -19.15
C GLU A 479 22.38 -2.75 -18.80
N ARG A 480 21.62 -1.86 -18.15
CA ARG A 480 20.20 -2.10 -17.84
C ARG A 480 19.34 -2.18 -19.09
N MET A 481 19.61 -1.37 -20.11
CA MET A 481 18.92 -1.45 -21.40
C MET A 481 19.15 -2.80 -22.07
N THR A 482 20.39 -3.29 -22.11
CA THR A 482 20.71 -4.61 -22.68
C THR A 482 19.96 -5.73 -21.96
N GLU A 483 19.85 -5.67 -20.63
CA GLU A 483 19.07 -6.63 -19.84
C GLU A 483 17.58 -6.62 -20.24
N ILE A 484 16.98 -5.43 -20.35
CA ILE A 484 15.57 -5.29 -20.72
C ILE A 484 15.33 -5.67 -22.19
N GLU A 485 16.23 -5.33 -23.10
CA GLU A 485 16.17 -5.72 -24.51
C GLU A 485 16.16 -7.25 -24.66
N GLY A 486 16.97 -7.96 -23.88
CA GLY A 486 16.93 -9.42 -23.80
C GLY A 486 15.55 -9.95 -23.35
N LYS A 487 14.95 -9.33 -22.32
CA LYS A 487 13.59 -9.68 -21.85
C LYS A 487 12.52 -9.40 -22.90
N VAL A 488 12.58 -8.27 -23.58
CA VAL A 488 11.68 -7.89 -24.67
C VAL A 488 11.76 -8.93 -25.80
N GLY A 489 12.97 -9.34 -26.18
CA GLY A 489 13.21 -10.39 -27.17
C GLY A 489 12.59 -11.73 -26.75
N ALA A 490 12.83 -12.18 -25.52
CA ALA A 490 12.30 -13.44 -25.00
C ALA A 490 10.76 -13.45 -24.91
N LEU A 491 10.16 -12.36 -24.42
CA LEU A 491 8.70 -12.19 -24.39
C LEU A 491 8.12 -12.20 -25.81
N GLY A 492 8.76 -11.51 -26.75
CA GLY A 492 8.37 -11.48 -28.16
C GLY A 492 8.38 -12.87 -28.80
N ALA A 493 9.44 -13.65 -28.57
CA ALA A 493 9.56 -15.02 -29.06
C ALA A 493 8.44 -15.91 -28.49
N ARG A 494 8.20 -15.84 -27.18
CA ARG A 494 7.14 -16.63 -26.53
C ARG A 494 5.74 -16.28 -27.03
N ILE A 495 5.47 -14.99 -27.26
CA ILE A 495 4.21 -14.53 -27.88
C ILE A 495 4.05 -15.11 -29.29
N ALA A 496 5.13 -15.14 -30.08
CA ALA A 496 5.09 -15.73 -31.43
C ALA A 496 4.80 -17.23 -31.39
N GLU A 497 5.41 -17.97 -30.47
CA GLU A 497 5.11 -19.40 -30.24
C GLU A 497 3.63 -19.63 -29.88
N LEU A 498 3.08 -18.82 -28.96
CA LEU A 498 1.68 -18.93 -28.57
C LEU A 498 0.73 -18.60 -29.72
N LYS A 499 1.05 -17.61 -30.55
CA LYS A 499 0.30 -17.31 -31.79
C LYS A 499 0.33 -18.49 -32.76
N LEU A 500 1.46 -19.19 -32.88
CA LEU A 500 1.56 -20.40 -33.70
C LEU A 500 0.73 -21.54 -33.11
N ALA A 501 0.79 -21.76 -31.80
CA ALA A 501 -0.01 -22.77 -31.11
C ALA A 501 -1.52 -22.52 -31.30
N MET A 502 -1.96 -21.26 -31.19
CA MET A 502 -3.33 -20.86 -31.51
C MET A 502 -3.71 -21.23 -32.94
N ARG A 503 -2.88 -20.90 -33.94
CA ARG A 503 -3.16 -21.25 -35.34
C ARG A 503 -3.20 -22.77 -35.57
N LYS A 504 -2.29 -23.52 -34.95
CA LYS A 504 -2.24 -24.99 -35.03
C LYS A 504 -3.47 -25.66 -34.41
N SER A 505 -4.08 -25.03 -33.40
CA SER A 505 -5.31 -25.53 -32.79
C SER A 505 -6.57 -25.33 -33.65
N LEU A 506 -6.47 -24.58 -34.76
CA LEU A 506 -7.56 -24.34 -35.69
C LEU A 506 -7.43 -25.24 -36.92
N ASP A 507 -8.22 -26.32 -36.97
CA ASP A 507 -8.32 -27.18 -38.14
C ASP A 507 -9.44 -26.70 -39.06
N ARG A 508 -9.07 -26.22 -40.26
CA ARG A 508 -10.02 -25.75 -41.27
C ARG A 508 -11.02 -26.81 -41.71
N LYS A 509 -10.61 -28.08 -41.82
CA LYS A 509 -11.51 -29.18 -42.21
C LYS A 509 -12.53 -29.44 -41.12
N ARG A 510 -12.08 -29.48 -39.87
CA ARG A 510 -12.97 -29.58 -38.69
C ARG A 510 -13.92 -28.39 -38.61
N SER A 511 -13.43 -27.16 -38.79
CA SER A 511 -14.29 -25.97 -38.77
C SER A 511 -15.36 -25.99 -39.87
N ALA A 512 -15.03 -26.46 -41.07
CA ALA A 512 -16.00 -26.64 -42.15
C ALA A 512 -17.06 -27.67 -41.75
N ALA A 513 -16.65 -28.85 -41.25
CA ALA A 513 -17.57 -29.89 -40.81
C ALA A 513 -18.53 -29.42 -39.68
N ILE A 514 -18.02 -28.65 -38.71
CA ILE A 514 -18.84 -28.07 -37.62
C ILE A 514 -19.88 -27.09 -38.19
N ASN A 515 -19.46 -26.19 -39.08
CA ASN A 515 -20.38 -25.23 -39.70
C ASN A 515 -21.43 -25.95 -40.57
N ASP A 516 -21.01 -26.91 -41.39
CA ASP A 516 -21.90 -27.70 -42.25
C ASP A 516 -22.94 -28.46 -41.41
N PHE A 517 -22.52 -29.08 -40.31
CA PHE A 517 -23.43 -29.76 -39.39
C PHE A 517 -24.43 -28.77 -38.75
N PHE A 518 -23.93 -27.64 -38.23
CA PHE A 518 -24.79 -26.61 -37.62
C PHE A 518 -25.84 -26.09 -38.61
N PHE A 519 -25.42 -25.69 -39.82
CA PHE A 519 -26.35 -25.14 -40.82
C PHE A 519 -27.29 -26.20 -41.38
N SER A 520 -26.86 -27.45 -41.49
CA SER A 520 -27.74 -28.57 -41.86
C SER A 520 -28.84 -28.79 -40.80
N ARG A 521 -28.47 -28.79 -39.51
CA ARG A 521 -29.45 -28.89 -38.40
C ARG A 521 -30.38 -27.69 -38.35
N LEU A 522 -29.85 -26.48 -38.45
CA LEU A 522 -30.65 -25.25 -38.47
C LEU A 522 -31.68 -25.28 -39.61
N THR A 523 -31.28 -25.74 -40.79
CA THR A 523 -32.16 -25.90 -41.95
C THR A 523 -33.29 -26.88 -41.67
N GLY A 524 -32.95 -28.10 -41.22
CA GLY A 524 -33.94 -29.13 -40.94
C GLY A 524 -34.90 -28.75 -39.82
N PHE A 525 -34.41 -28.12 -38.76
CA PHE A 525 -35.23 -27.68 -37.64
C PHE A 525 -36.13 -26.50 -38.00
N SER A 526 -35.66 -25.54 -38.79
CA SER A 526 -36.47 -24.42 -39.29
C SER A 526 -37.63 -24.92 -40.15
N MET A 527 -37.38 -25.89 -41.04
CA MET A 527 -38.44 -26.52 -41.83
C MET A 527 -39.46 -27.25 -40.94
N SER A 528 -39.01 -27.97 -39.91
CA SER A 528 -39.91 -28.69 -39.00
C SER A 528 -40.79 -27.78 -38.14
N LEU A 529 -40.37 -26.53 -37.96
CA LEU A 529 -41.09 -25.51 -37.21
C LEU A 529 -41.79 -24.49 -38.11
N ASP A 530 -41.89 -24.76 -39.42
CA ASP A 530 -42.55 -23.89 -40.40
C ASP A 530 -41.99 -22.45 -40.40
N VAL A 531 -40.67 -22.32 -40.35
CA VAL A 531 -39.96 -21.03 -40.40
C VAL A 531 -39.42 -20.81 -41.80
N ARG A 532 -39.71 -19.64 -42.39
CA ARG A 532 -39.19 -19.28 -43.70
C ARG A 532 -37.68 -19.04 -43.63
N MET A 533 -36.96 -19.65 -44.55
CA MET A 533 -35.51 -19.55 -44.60
C MET A 533 -35.04 -18.54 -45.64
N GLU A 534 -34.28 -17.54 -45.20
CA GLU A 534 -33.30 -16.87 -46.07
C GLU A 534 -32.00 -17.68 -46.01
N SER A 535 -31.23 -17.73 -47.11
CA SER A 535 -30.02 -18.57 -47.20
C SER A 535 -29.03 -18.33 -46.04
N PHE A 536 -28.98 -19.25 -45.08
CA PHE A 536 -28.08 -19.19 -43.91
C PHE A 536 -26.61 -19.54 -44.21
N LYS A 537 -26.27 -19.94 -45.44
CA LYS A 537 -24.94 -20.49 -45.81
C LYS A 537 -23.75 -19.53 -45.61
N SER A 538 -23.97 -18.27 -45.25
CA SER A 538 -22.92 -17.27 -45.04
C SER A 538 -22.92 -16.63 -43.64
N GLY A 539 -23.73 -17.14 -42.70
CA GLY A 539 -23.82 -16.59 -41.33
C GLY A 539 -22.68 -17.06 -40.40
N SER A 540 -22.47 -16.35 -39.30
CA SER A 540 -21.68 -16.86 -38.16
C SER A 540 -22.59 -17.66 -37.24
N ILE A 541 -22.10 -18.75 -36.63
CA ILE A 541 -22.84 -19.50 -35.59
C ILE A 541 -23.31 -18.58 -34.45
N ALA A 542 -22.56 -17.50 -34.17
CA ALA A 542 -22.92 -16.53 -33.13
C ALA A 542 -24.13 -15.65 -33.50
N ASN A 543 -24.32 -15.37 -34.79
CA ASN A 543 -25.31 -14.43 -35.31
C ASN A 543 -26.01 -15.06 -36.53
N ALA A 544 -26.98 -15.93 -36.30
CA ALA A 544 -27.90 -16.36 -37.35
C ALA A 544 -28.98 -15.27 -37.55
N HIS A 545 -29.21 -14.84 -38.79
CA HIS A 545 -30.28 -13.89 -39.12
C HIS A 545 -31.64 -14.59 -39.07
N LEU A 546 -32.35 -14.49 -37.96
CA LEU A 546 -33.60 -15.21 -37.74
C LEU A 546 -34.83 -14.40 -38.18
N ALA A 547 -35.91 -15.11 -38.51
CA ALA A 547 -37.18 -14.57 -38.96
C ALA A 547 -37.79 -13.56 -37.97
N ARG A 548 -38.68 -12.68 -38.46
CA ARG A 548 -39.35 -11.63 -37.66
C ARG A 548 -40.83 -11.96 -37.44
N GLY A 549 -41.45 -11.30 -36.46
CA GLY A 549 -42.84 -11.58 -36.08
C GLY A 549 -42.99 -12.96 -35.45
N SER A 550 -44.17 -13.59 -35.57
CA SER A 550 -44.49 -14.87 -34.92
C SER A 550 -43.60 -16.05 -35.36
N GLU A 551 -42.91 -15.94 -36.49
CA GLU A 551 -41.86 -16.89 -36.93
C GLU A 551 -40.55 -16.77 -36.12
N GLY A 552 -40.31 -15.64 -35.45
CA GLY A 552 -39.08 -15.36 -34.70
C GLY A 552 -38.80 -16.35 -33.58
N PRO A 553 -39.72 -16.60 -32.64
CA PRO A 553 -39.54 -17.62 -31.59
C PRO A 553 -39.31 -19.03 -32.13
N ARG A 554 -39.97 -19.39 -33.23
CA ARG A 554 -39.79 -20.68 -33.91
C ARG A 554 -38.39 -20.78 -34.54
N GLY A 555 -37.93 -19.71 -35.19
CA GLY A 555 -36.57 -19.62 -35.74
C GLY A 555 -35.51 -19.68 -34.65
N LEU A 556 -35.73 -19.01 -33.52
CA LEU A 556 -34.85 -19.06 -32.35
C LEU A 556 -34.82 -20.46 -31.74
N THR A 557 -35.96 -21.16 -31.67
CA THR A 557 -36.01 -22.55 -31.24
C THR A 557 -35.15 -23.45 -32.14
N ALA A 558 -35.28 -23.31 -33.47
CA ALA A 558 -34.45 -24.01 -34.43
C ALA A 558 -32.96 -23.70 -34.25
N TYR A 559 -32.62 -22.42 -34.05
CA TYR A 559 -31.26 -21.95 -33.79
C TYR A 559 -30.65 -22.56 -32.53
N PHE A 560 -31.33 -22.46 -31.39
CA PHE A 560 -30.83 -22.99 -30.12
C PHE A 560 -30.65 -24.51 -30.21
N TYR A 561 -31.59 -25.24 -30.82
CA TYR A 561 -31.44 -26.70 -30.95
C TYR A 561 -30.36 -27.09 -31.93
N ALA A 562 -30.21 -26.37 -33.05
CA ALA A 562 -29.08 -26.58 -33.95
C ALA A 562 -27.75 -26.37 -33.21
N PHE A 563 -27.67 -25.31 -32.40
CA PHE A 563 -26.49 -25.04 -31.58
C PHE A 563 -26.22 -26.13 -30.54
N LEU A 564 -27.25 -26.55 -29.78
CA LEU A 564 -27.13 -27.57 -28.74
C LEU A 564 -26.68 -28.92 -29.31
N HIS A 565 -27.21 -29.31 -30.48
CA HIS A 565 -26.75 -30.52 -31.18
C HIS A 565 -25.30 -30.39 -31.62
N THR A 566 -24.90 -29.23 -32.18
CA THR A 566 -23.50 -28.97 -32.55
C THR A 566 -22.57 -29.01 -31.34
N ALA A 567 -22.98 -28.41 -30.23
CA ALA A 567 -22.20 -28.40 -28.98
C ALA A 567 -22.07 -29.80 -28.38
N LYS A 568 -23.10 -30.64 -28.49
CA LYS A 568 -23.06 -32.05 -28.04
C LYS A 568 -22.09 -32.88 -28.88
N GLU A 569 -22.11 -32.68 -30.20
CA GLU A 569 -21.32 -33.46 -31.16
C GLU A 569 -19.84 -33.05 -31.17
N PHE A 570 -19.55 -31.75 -31.18
CA PHE A 570 -18.20 -31.24 -31.42
C PHE A 570 -17.59 -30.45 -30.28
N GLY A 571 -18.42 -30.01 -29.33
CA GLY A 571 -18.01 -29.21 -28.19
C GLY A 571 -17.10 -29.98 -27.24
N SER A 572 -16.21 -29.25 -26.58
CA SER A 572 -15.33 -29.80 -25.53
C SER A 572 -15.67 -29.28 -24.13
N SER A 573 -16.69 -28.42 -24.04
CA SER A 573 -17.21 -27.89 -22.79
C SER A 573 -18.16 -28.87 -22.13
N THR A 574 -18.30 -28.78 -20.80
CA THR A 574 -19.37 -29.45 -20.07
C THR A 574 -20.73 -29.15 -20.71
N PHE A 575 -21.51 -30.20 -20.99
CA PHE A 575 -22.86 -30.09 -21.52
C PHE A 575 -23.84 -30.00 -20.34
N CYS A 576 -24.37 -28.81 -20.07
CA CYS A 576 -25.25 -28.58 -18.93
C CYS A 576 -26.71 -29.01 -19.23
N PRO A 577 -27.54 -29.19 -18.19
CA PRO A 577 -28.99 -29.31 -18.38
C PRO A 577 -29.55 -28.13 -19.17
N ILE A 578 -30.45 -28.44 -20.10
CA ILE A 578 -31.13 -27.44 -20.94
C ILE A 578 -32.31 -26.89 -20.15
N VAL A 579 -32.39 -25.57 -20.00
CA VAL A 579 -33.48 -24.88 -19.31
C VAL A 579 -34.15 -23.92 -20.29
N ILE A 580 -35.45 -24.10 -20.50
CA ILE A 580 -36.23 -23.28 -21.42
C ILE A 580 -37.46 -22.77 -20.67
N ASP A 581 -37.62 -21.46 -20.61
CA ASP A 581 -38.71 -20.80 -19.91
C ASP A 581 -39.66 -20.10 -20.90
N ALA A 582 -40.94 -20.36 -20.73
CA ALA A 582 -42.05 -19.77 -21.49
C ALA A 582 -41.85 -19.80 -23.01
N PRO A 583 -41.90 -20.96 -23.69
CA PRO A 583 -41.74 -21.05 -25.15
C PRO A 583 -42.89 -20.40 -25.94
N ASN A 584 -44.04 -20.10 -25.31
CA ASN A 584 -45.16 -19.40 -25.94
C ASN A 584 -44.89 -17.89 -26.09
N GLN A 585 -43.87 -17.54 -26.86
CA GLN A 585 -43.50 -16.15 -27.10
C GLN A 585 -44.26 -15.58 -28.29
N GLN A 586 -44.62 -14.29 -28.17
CA GLN A 586 -45.39 -13.56 -29.18
C GLN A 586 -46.77 -14.17 -29.49
N GLY A 587 -47.32 -14.99 -28.58
CA GLY A 587 -48.66 -15.56 -28.71
C GLY A 587 -48.78 -16.53 -29.88
N GLN A 588 -48.09 -17.68 -29.79
CA GLN A 588 -48.20 -18.73 -30.80
C GLN A 588 -49.64 -19.28 -30.81
N ASP A 589 -50.16 -19.56 -31.99
CA ASP A 589 -51.51 -20.09 -32.15
C ASP A 589 -51.61 -21.56 -31.69
N GLY A 590 -52.84 -22.09 -31.71
CA GLY A 590 -53.14 -23.47 -31.30
C GLY A 590 -52.53 -24.55 -32.20
N GLN A 591 -51.94 -24.20 -33.34
CA GLN A 591 -51.21 -25.13 -34.20
C GLN A 591 -49.71 -25.11 -33.88
N HIS A 592 -49.12 -23.92 -33.74
CA HIS A 592 -47.68 -23.75 -33.62
C HIS A 592 -47.17 -23.99 -32.20
N LEU A 593 -47.94 -23.64 -31.16
CA LEU A 593 -47.52 -23.88 -29.78
C LEU A 593 -47.32 -25.38 -29.46
N PRO A 594 -48.27 -26.28 -29.80
CA PRO A 594 -48.05 -27.72 -29.64
C PRO A 594 -46.87 -28.25 -30.46
N ALA A 595 -46.65 -27.71 -31.67
CA ALA A 595 -45.53 -28.10 -32.51
C ALA A 595 -44.17 -27.72 -31.89
N ILE A 596 -44.05 -26.52 -31.32
CA ILE A 596 -42.84 -26.07 -30.61
C ILE A 596 -42.58 -26.97 -29.40
N ILE A 597 -43.55 -27.17 -28.51
CA ILE A 597 -43.35 -27.97 -27.28
C ILE A 597 -42.99 -29.43 -27.63
N SER A 598 -43.71 -30.04 -28.57
CA SER A 598 -43.41 -31.38 -29.06
C SER A 598 -42.00 -31.47 -29.67
N PHE A 599 -41.59 -30.46 -30.44
CA PHE A 599 -40.24 -30.36 -31.00
C PHE A 599 -39.18 -30.30 -29.90
N LEU A 600 -39.34 -29.43 -28.90
CA LEU A 600 -38.38 -29.26 -27.79
C LEU A 600 -38.14 -30.60 -27.07
N VAL A 601 -39.21 -31.32 -26.74
CA VAL A 601 -39.11 -32.60 -26.05
C VAL A 601 -38.50 -33.69 -26.95
N LYS A 602 -39.02 -33.86 -28.18
CA LYS A 602 -38.64 -34.98 -29.06
C LYS A 602 -37.32 -34.78 -29.80
N LYS A 603 -36.87 -33.54 -29.99
CA LYS A 603 -35.58 -33.22 -30.65
C LYS A 603 -34.49 -32.86 -29.65
N ARG A 604 -34.71 -33.06 -28.36
CA ARG A 604 -33.69 -32.92 -27.32
C ARG A 604 -32.43 -33.74 -27.69
N PRO A 605 -31.22 -33.20 -27.53
CA PRO A 605 -29.99 -33.98 -27.72
C PRO A 605 -29.98 -35.25 -26.87
N GLU A 606 -29.36 -36.31 -27.38
CA GLU A 606 -29.33 -37.62 -26.72
C GLU A 606 -28.67 -37.52 -25.33
N ASN A 607 -29.28 -38.17 -24.35
CA ASN A 607 -28.85 -38.17 -22.95
C ASN A 607 -28.72 -36.77 -22.30
N ALA A 608 -29.37 -35.74 -22.86
CA ALA A 608 -29.45 -34.43 -22.24
C ALA A 608 -30.69 -34.33 -21.34
N GLN A 609 -30.55 -33.70 -20.17
CA GLN A 609 -31.69 -33.30 -19.36
C GLN A 609 -32.31 -32.02 -19.94
N LEU A 610 -33.64 -31.97 -20.02
CA LEU A 610 -34.41 -30.79 -20.39
C LEU A 610 -35.34 -30.43 -19.23
N ILE A 611 -35.31 -29.17 -18.83
CA ILE A 611 -36.25 -28.55 -17.90
C ILE A 611 -37.01 -27.49 -18.71
N LEU A 612 -38.31 -27.71 -18.87
CA LEU A 612 -39.16 -26.88 -19.72
C LEU A 612 -40.28 -26.26 -18.88
N GLY A 613 -40.24 -24.93 -18.72
CA GLY A 613 -41.30 -24.14 -18.11
C GLY A 613 -42.36 -23.79 -19.15
N VAL A 614 -43.58 -24.30 -18.98
CA VAL A 614 -44.73 -24.03 -19.85
C VAL A 614 -45.94 -23.67 -19.02
N GLU A 615 -46.81 -22.82 -19.58
CA GLU A 615 -48.12 -22.53 -19.00
C GLU A 615 -49.06 -23.73 -19.16
N ASP A 616 -49.11 -24.30 -20.38
CA ASP A 616 -49.87 -25.49 -20.71
C ASP A 616 -48.97 -26.52 -21.42
N ALA A 617 -49.02 -27.77 -20.95
CA ALA A 617 -48.26 -28.89 -21.53
C ALA A 617 -48.95 -29.47 -22.78
N VAL A 618 -49.07 -28.66 -23.84
CA VAL A 618 -49.71 -29.05 -25.10
C VAL A 618 -48.74 -29.77 -26.05
N GLY A 619 -49.25 -30.71 -26.84
CA GLY A 619 -48.46 -31.43 -27.86
C GLY A 619 -47.54 -32.54 -27.34
N ILE A 620 -47.59 -32.81 -26.02
CA ILE A 620 -46.82 -33.86 -25.33
C ILE A 620 -47.73 -34.64 -24.37
N THR A 621 -47.30 -35.83 -23.99
CA THR A 621 -48.00 -36.74 -23.07
C THR A 621 -47.12 -37.12 -21.88
N ALA A 622 -47.68 -37.80 -20.89
CA ALA A 622 -46.93 -38.34 -19.75
C ALA A 622 -45.86 -39.37 -20.16
N ASP A 623 -46.01 -40.00 -21.33
CA ASP A 623 -45.00 -40.92 -21.88
C ASP A 623 -43.80 -40.17 -22.49
N ASP A 624 -43.98 -38.88 -22.85
CA ASP A 624 -42.92 -38.06 -23.44
C ASP A 624 -42.04 -37.38 -22.37
N ALA A 625 -42.62 -37.00 -21.22
CA ALA A 625 -41.91 -36.33 -20.13
C ALA A 625 -42.66 -36.41 -18.77
N ASP A 626 -41.90 -36.31 -17.68
CA ASP A 626 -42.46 -36.09 -16.35
C ASP A 626 -43.06 -34.69 -16.24
N ILE A 627 -44.40 -34.59 -16.16
CA ILE A 627 -45.11 -33.32 -16.06
C ILE A 627 -45.36 -33.00 -14.58
N VAL A 628 -44.73 -31.92 -14.10
CA VAL A 628 -44.84 -31.46 -12.71
C VAL A 628 -45.58 -30.12 -12.66
N GLY A 629 -46.77 -30.12 -12.06
CA GLY A 629 -47.49 -28.89 -11.75
C GLY A 629 -46.84 -28.19 -10.54
N VAL A 630 -46.54 -26.90 -10.67
CA VAL A 630 -45.97 -26.07 -9.61
C VAL A 630 -46.88 -24.89 -9.28
N GLY A 631 -46.82 -24.40 -8.03
CA GLY A 631 -47.51 -23.17 -7.64
C GLY A 631 -49.01 -23.29 -7.44
N VAL A 632 -49.42 -24.18 -6.52
CA VAL A 632 -50.81 -24.26 -6.01
C VAL A 632 -51.30 -22.89 -5.49
N GLN A 633 -50.39 -22.07 -4.96
CA GLN A 633 -50.63 -20.68 -4.57
C GLN A 633 -49.72 -19.71 -5.32
N LYS A 634 -50.16 -18.45 -5.41
CA LYS A 634 -49.39 -17.37 -6.05
C LYS A 634 -48.04 -17.19 -5.34
N ARG A 635 -46.94 -17.21 -6.10
CA ARG A 635 -45.54 -17.12 -5.62
C ARG A 635 -45.08 -18.29 -4.76
N GLN A 636 -45.70 -19.45 -4.92
CA GLN A 636 -45.27 -20.71 -4.31
C GLN A 636 -44.57 -21.56 -5.38
N LEU A 637 -43.42 -22.15 -5.05
CA LEU A 637 -42.76 -23.14 -5.90
C LEU A 637 -42.90 -24.55 -5.31
N LEU A 638 -42.71 -24.66 -3.98
CA LEU A 638 -42.86 -25.90 -3.22
C LEU A 638 -44.08 -25.79 -2.31
N ASP A 639 -44.83 -26.88 -2.17
CA ASP A 639 -45.84 -26.98 -1.12
C ASP A 639 -45.21 -27.19 0.27
N ASP A 640 -46.01 -27.06 1.33
CA ASP A 640 -45.54 -27.15 2.72
C ASP A 640 -44.95 -28.54 3.05
N ASN A 641 -45.41 -29.59 2.37
CA ASN A 641 -44.95 -30.97 2.59
C ASN A 641 -43.60 -31.24 1.89
N GLN A 642 -43.36 -30.59 0.75
CA GLN A 642 -42.12 -30.67 -0.02
C GLN A 642 -41.02 -29.78 0.56
N PHE A 643 -41.37 -28.61 1.12
CA PHE A 643 -40.39 -27.60 1.54
C PHE A 643 -39.38 -28.14 2.54
N ALA A 644 -39.82 -28.89 3.57
CA ALA A 644 -38.92 -29.41 4.60
C ALA A 644 -37.83 -30.32 4.00
N PHE A 645 -38.25 -31.29 3.19
CA PHE A 645 -37.35 -32.23 2.52
C PHE A 645 -36.40 -31.53 1.55
N VAL A 646 -36.92 -30.67 0.67
CA VAL A 646 -36.09 -29.96 -0.32
C VAL A 646 -35.13 -28.98 0.37
N SER A 647 -35.58 -28.29 1.43
CA SER A 647 -34.72 -27.40 2.22
C SER A 647 -33.58 -28.17 2.86
N GLU A 648 -33.85 -29.33 3.45
CA GLU A 648 -32.82 -30.18 4.05
C GLU A 648 -31.84 -30.69 2.99
N HIS A 649 -32.34 -31.15 1.85
CA HIS A 649 -31.51 -31.62 0.73
C HIS A 649 -30.62 -30.52 0.13
N LEU A 650 -31.14 -29.30 -0.03
CA LEU A 650 -30.40 -28.17 -0.61
C LEU A 650 -29.44 -27.50 0.38
N ARG A 651 -29.67 -27.62 1.69
CA ARG A 651 -28.91 -26.90 2.74
C ARG A 651 -27.39 -27.12 2.68
N PRO A 652 -26.86 -28.35 2.47
CA PRO A 652 -25.43 -28.56 2.32
C PRO A 652 -24.83 -27.80 1.12
N TYR A 653 -25.54 -27.79 -0.02
CA TYR A 653 -25.09 -27.09 -1.23
C TYR A 653 -25.15 -25.57 -1.06
N LEU A 654 -26.21 -25.06 -0.42
CA LEU A 654 -26.33 -23.63 -0.10
C LEU A 654 -25.24 -23.18 0.89
N ALA A 655 -24.88 -24.02 1.86
CA ALA A 655 -23.78 -23.73 2.77
C ALA A 655 -22.42 -23.64 2.05
N GLN A 656 -22.21 -24.46 1.00
CA GLN A 656 -21.01 -24.41 0.17
C GLN A 656 -20.92 -23.16 -0.70
N LEU A 657 -22.05 -22.56 -1.12
CA LEU A 657 -22.07 -21.32 -1.90
C LEU A 657 -21.71 -20.06 -1.09
N VAL A 658 -21.64 -20.17 0.24
CA VAL A 658 -21.27 -19.07 1.15
C VAL A 658 -19.77 -19.06 1.47
N LEU A 659 -19.04 -20.13 1.11
CA LEU A 659 -17.57 -20.25 1.12
C LEU A 659 -16.98 -19.69 -0.18
#